data_AF-A0A2P6FF88-F1
#
_entry.id   AF-A0A2P6FF88-F1
#
_cell.length_a   1.000
_cell.length_b   1.000
_cell.length_c   1.000
_cell.angle_alpha   90.00
_cell.angle_beta   90.00
_cell.angle_gamma   90.00
#
_symmetry.space_group_name_H-M   'P 1'
#
loop_
_entity.id
_entity.type
_entity.pdbx_description
1 polymer ?
#
loop_
_entity_poly.entity_id
_entity_poly.type
_entity_poly.pdbx_seq_one_letter_code
_entity_poly.pdbx_strand_id
1 'polypeptide(L)'
;MLSKDYWSNELNERLHILPGKVVNPDDSTKVMVTDEPEQLTPPDTSKNYGGKWRYHTTVGLEFDALKQAEDGTVNPEWVEINGVKIDVLDNKFIAKLEDNRIKGEEKNDYSIVIRHKDSKYDITYSIDIVIETLVPNLKLKWHAWDPEHNPQQKELITPNLENGQPNSKYDKEINPKTGTKTQIIWVKQKSTVPFPLDPLSKNGEVINPEKNPEEYDLGFIVEGSVVGKGVNQTFSSEAIKNVYREGIDEKSFKAFEKPDDIQRNTKITSNTATQYWSDSGIWHYTVEMSDKTTAQKYAIIGPEYQNQYPRFLDIVENNQAVEFWTTIHGVHLKNYLATYKNLDSTGIAGLSYEQVLAYWKDYTSDVIAQKIPPNPTPENYQDINGNIDVLKLNEEEVNPIKDAIIDKVKRYVAKFSNKAILGIDYQIKTPDGKDITVDASGLEPLLNNKDNPQFLTVSVSTLVTSTILIGNATLSTRNSSIYNPETSYYLSKIKFKDYTYNFAGQTPEQLRDWLLRNNDNYFKQYGYKSLVLNTDYGITGNKIPISDPNTHHNTPGDLSDELLTNFLDNSVEIRTLTIIVYADDATDLAVGQSQFILTNDSGSTLVPPDPPVPPNPLDPDINFQHKYLLWLLPVILCPMIGIGIGVIWFIIRKKKRIK
;
A
#
# COMPACT_ATOMS: atom_id res chain seq x y z
N MET A 1 27.14 37.15 41.37
CA MET A 1 25.84 36.57 40.97
C MET A 1 25.74 36.70 39.47
N LEU A 2 25.29 35.66 38.75
CA LEU A 2 25.13 35.71 37.29
C LEU A 2 23.88 36.53 36.93
N SER A 3 23.93 37.25 35.81
CA SER A 3 22.85 38.13 35.34
C SER A 3 21.73 37.33 34.65
N LYS A 4 20.56 37.94 34.47
CA LYS A 4 19.50 37.34 33.63
C LYS A 4 19.97 37.14 32.19
N ASP A 5 20.73 38.11 31.68
CA ASP A 5 21.33 38.07 30.34
C ASP A 5 22.29 36.89 30.16
N TYR A 6 23.07 36.56 31.20
CA TYR A 6 23.94 35.38 31.18
C TYR A 6 23.11 34.11 30.94
N TRP A 7 22.03 33.92 31.71
CA TRP A 7 21.17 32.74 31.57
C TRP A 7 20.47 32.66 30.22
N SER A 8 19.99 33.77 29.66
CA SER A 8 19.39 33.74 28.32
C SER A 8 20.39 33.34 27.23
N ASN A 9 21.65 33.80 27.34
CA ASN A 9 22.71 33.37 26.43
C ASN A 9 23.02 31.87 26.58
N GLU A 10 23.11 31.37 27.82
CA GLU A 10 23.34 29.94 28.09
C GLU A 10 22.23 29.04 27.54
N LEU A 11 20.97 29.50 27.56
CA LEU A 11 19.85 28.78 26.95
C LEU A 11 19.98 28.76 25.42
N ASN A 12 20.38 29.88 24.81
CA ASN A 12 20.58 29.96 23.36
C ASN A 12 21.76 29.11 22.89
N GLU A 13 22.89 29.12 23.60
CA GLU A 13 24.11 28.37 23.20
C GLU A 13 23.91 26.85 23.23
N ARG A 14 22.99 26.35 24.06
CA ARG A 14 22.64 24.93 24.17
C ARG A 14 21.45 24.52 23.30
N LEU A 15 20.85 25.47 22.57
CA LEU A 15 19.84 25.19 21.56
C LEU A 15 20.52 24.93 20.21
N HIS A 16 20.32 23.73 19.68
CA HIS A 16 20.82 23.32 18.38
C HIS A 16 19.65 23.15 17.42
N ILE A 17 19.60 24.02 16.42
CA ILE A 17 18.70 23.87 15.27
C ILE A 17 19.48 23.12 14.19
N LEU A 18 18.91 22.03 13.69
CA LEU A 18 19.52 21.11 12.73
C LEU A 18 18.74 21.17 11.42
N PRO A 19 19.13 22.04 10.47
CA PRO A 19 18.43 22.19 9.20
C PRO A 19 18.51 20.92 8.36
N GLY A 20 17.52 20.70 7.50
CA GLY A 20 17.57 19.63 6.51
C GLY A 20 18.46 19.98 5.31
N LYS A 21 18.24 19.25 4.21
CA LYS A 21 18.95 19.43 2.95
C LYS A 21 17.98 19.85 1.86
N VAL A 22 18.43 20.72 0.97
CA VAL A 22 17.69 21.16 -0.21
C VAL A 22 18.50 20.90 -1.48
N VAL A 23 17.81 20.78 -2.61
CA VAL A 23 18.47 20.59 -3.91
C VAL A 23 19.50 21.68 -4.14
N ASN A 24 20.66 21.32 -4.69
CA ASN A 24 21.64 22.30 -5.10
C ASN A 24 21.04 23.18 -6.22
N PRO A 25 20.92 24.50 -6.03
CA PRO A 25 20.22 25.38 -6.96
C PRO A 25 20.96 25.55 -8.31
N ASP A 26 22.25 25.21 -8.37
CA ASP A 26 23.04 25.31 -9.60
C ASP A 26 23.04 23.99 -10.39
N ASP A 27 22.92 22.85 -9.71
CA ASP A 27 22.99 21.53 -10.35
C ASP A 27 22.41 20.38 -9.49
N SER A 28 21.27 19.83 -9.90
CA SER A 28 20.60 18.70 -9.23
C SER A 28 21.46 17.43 -9.08
N THR A 29 22.50 17.25 -9.91
CA THR A 29 23.37 16.06 -9.83
C THR A 29 24.51 16.20 -8.82
N LYS A 30 24.64 17.36 -8.18
CA LYS A 30 25.61 17.59 -7.10
C LYS A 30 24.97 17.30 -5.74
N VAL A 31 25.82 17.20 -4.72
CA VAL A 31 25.41 17.03 -3.32
C VAL A 31 24.41 18.12 -2.94
N MET A 32 23.29 17.70 -2.33
CA MET A 32 22.30 18.61 -1.75
C MET A 32 22.95 19.48 -0.67
N VAL A 33 22.54 20.75 -0.61
CA VAL A 33 23.13 21.74 0.30
C VAL A 33 22.30 21.85 1.58
N THR A 34 22.89 22.39 2.65
CA THR A 34 22.15 22.70 3.88
C THR A 34 21.06 23.74 3.58
N ASP A 35 19.88 23.55 4.16
CA ASP A 35 18.80 24.54 4.10
C ASP A 35 19.17 25.76 4.95
N GLU A 36 19.62 26.82 4.29
CA GLU A 36 19.96 28.08 4.94
C GLU A 36 18.67 28.86 5.23
N PRO A 37 18.37 29.20 6.49
CA PRO A 37 17.09 29.82 6.84
C PRO A 37 16.99 31.28 6.43
N GLU A 38 15.77 31.72 6.13
CA GLU A 38 15.44 33.12 5.88
C GLU A 38 14.87 33.78 7.15
N GLN A 39 15.44 34.91 7.57
CA GLN A 39 14.87 35.67 8.69
C GLN A 39 13.60 36.42 8.24
N LEU A 40 12.48 36.21 8.94
CA LEU A 40 11.21 36.86 8.65
C LEU A 40 11.00 38.11 9.50
N THR A 41 10.18 39.03 9.01
CA THR A 41 9.79 40.24 9.73
C THR A 41 8.70 39.96 10.78
N PRO A 42 8.76 40.59 11.97
CA PRO A 42 9.79 41.54 12.41
C PRO A 42 11.14 40.86 12.73
N PRO A 43 12.27 41.44 12.29
CA PRO A 43 13.60 40.83 12.40
C PRO A 43 14.28 41.09 13.76
N ASP A 44 13.56 41.69 14.72
CA ASP A 44 14.15 42.20 15.96
C ASP A 44 14.47 41.05 16.91
N THR A 45 15.67 40.49 16.76
CA THR A 45 16.27 39.62 17.76
C THR A 45 16.50 40.42 19.03
N SER A 46 16.32 39.77 20.18
CA SER A 46 16.63 40.33 21.48
C SER A 46 17.32 39.28 22.33
N LYS A 47 17.81 39.67 23.50
CA LYS A 47 18.51 38.73 24.41
C LYS A 47 17.68 37.50 24.77
N ASN A 48 16.35 37.62 24.76
CA ASN A 48 15.42 36.54 25.13
C ASN A 48 14.63 36.01 23.93
N TYR A 49 14.93 36.49 22.71
CA TYR A 49 14.22 36.11 21.49
C TYR A 49 15.16 36.00 20.31
N GLY A 50 15.31 34.78 19.78
CA GLY A 50 16.18 34.43 18.66
C GLY A 50 15.68 34.89 17.28
N GLY A 51 14.50 35.50 17.20
CA GLY A 51 13.89 35.91 15.93
C GLY A 51 12.96 34.86 15.34
N LYS A 52 12.42 35.20 14.16
CA LYS A 52 11.55 34.31 13.37
C LYS A 52 12.27 33.86 12.11
N TRP A 53 12.36 32.55 11.90
CA TRP A 53 13.15 31.94 10.82
C TRP A 53 12.29 31.01 9.97
N ARG A 54 12.47 31.07 8.66
CA ARG A 54 11.85 30.17 7.68
C ARG A 54 12.84 29.13 7.19
N TYR A 55 12.40 27.88 7.15
CA TYR A 55 13.08 26.75 6.54
C TYR A 55 12.18 26.12 5.46
N HIS A 56 12.78 25.41 4.50
CA HIS A 56 12.12 24.86 3.31
C HIS A 56 12.05 23.33 3.31
N THR A 57 12.48 22.72 4.42
CA THR A 57 12.37 21.30 4.71
C THR A 57 12.26 21.07 6.22
N THR A 58 11.98 19.84 6.62
CA THR A 58 11.99 19.39 8.01
C THR A 58 13.23 19.87 8.79
N VAL A 59 13.00 20.38 10.00
CA VAL A 59 14.05 20.85 10.93
C VAL A 59 14.10 19.95 12.17
N GLY A 60 15.31 19.58 12.58
CA GLY A 60 15.56 18.96 13.89
C GLY A 60 15.84 20.03 14.94
N LEU A 61 15.39 19.79 16.16
CA LEU A 61 15.67 20.63 17.32
C LEU A 61 16.27 19.76 18.41
N GLU A 62 17.39 20.20 18.97
CA GLU A 62 17.99 19.61 20.17
C GLU A 62 18.25 20.71 21.21
N PHE A 63 17.98 20.43 22.47
CA PHE A 63 18.39 21.29 23.58
C PHE A 63 19.01 20.45 24.69
N ASP A 64 20.24 20.79 25.05
CA ASP A 64 20.98 20.15 26.13
C ASP A 64 20.71 20.88 27.44
N ALA A 65 19.79 20.36 28.24
CA ALA A 65 19.50 20.90 29.56
C ALA A 65 20.62 20.62 30.56
N LEU A 66 20.65 21.41 31.63
CA LEU A 66 21.63 21.25 32.70
C LEU A 66 21.53 19.84 33.29
N LYS A 67 22.68 19.23 33.55
CA LYS A 67 22.69 17.93 34.23
C LYS A 67 22.05 18.07 35.60
N GLN A 68 21.27 17.07 35.95
CA GLN A 68 20.77 16.95 37.32
C GLN A 68 21.95 16.95 38.29
N ALA A 69 21.87 17.79 39.33
CA ALA A 69 22.91 17.85 40.34
C ALA A 69 22.94 16.55 41.16
N GLU A 70 24.14 16.14 41.60
CA GLU A 70 24.36 14.91 42.39
C GLU A 70 23.58 14.91 43.73
N ASP A 71 23.16 16.09 44.20
CA ASP A 71 22.37 16.28 45.41
C ASP A 71 20.87 15.97 45.23
N GLY A 72 20.45 15.54 44.04
CA GLY A 72 19.07 15.17 43.73
C GLY A 72 18.17 16.34 43.38
N THR A 73 18.69 17.57 43.22
CA THR A 73 17.92 18.72 42.78
C THR A 73 17.30 18.44 41.40
N VAL A 74 15.99 18.68 41.25
CA VAL A 74 15.27 18.47 39.98
C VAL A 74 15.81 19.44 38.92
N ASN A 75 15.95 18.98 37.68
CA ASN A 75 16.37 19.81 36.56
C ASN A 75 15.43 21.04 36.43
N PRO A 76 15.95 22.29 36.49
CA PRO A 76 15.13 23.49 36.45
C PRO A 76 14.68 23.88 35.04
N GLU A 77 15.06 23.12 34.01
CA GLU A 77 14.87 23.49 32.61
C GLU A 77 13.86 22.61 31.88
N TRP A 78 13.08 23.23 31.00
CA TRP A 78 12.21 22.52 30.08
C TRP A 78 11.99 23.30 28.79
N VAL A 79 11.56 22.58 27.75
CA VAL A 79 11.22 23.12 26.44
C VAL A 79 9.72 22.98 26.20
N GLU A 80 9.11 24.05 25.71
CA GLU A 80 7.74 24.10 25.20
C GLU A 80 7.77 24.36 23.69
N ILE A 81 7.00 23.61 22.91
CA ILE A 81 6.73 23.90 21.50
C ILE A 81 5.24 24.20 21.38
N ASN A 82 4.91 25.40 20.88
CA ASN A 82 3.53 25.88 20.78
C ASN A 82 2.76 25.80 22.11
N GLY A 83 3.47 26.04 23.22
CA GLY A 83 2.92 26.01 24.58
C GLY A 83 2.80 24.61 25.21
N VAL A 84 3.20 23.55 24.50
CA VAL A 84 3.19 22.16 24.99
C VAL A 84 4.59 21.74 25.37
N LYS A 85 4.78 21.24 26.61
CA LYS A 85 6.06 20.68 27.05
C LYS A 85 6.40 19.44 26.24
N ILE A 86 7.64 19.35 25.76
CA ILE A 86 8.13 18.18 25.03
C ILE A 86 8.91 17.23 25.94
N ASP A 87 8.99 15.97 25.50
CA ASP A 87 9.66 14.91 26.24
C ASP A 87 11.18 15.16 26.37
N VAL A 88 11.77 14.62 27.43
CA VAL A 88 13.20 14.72 27.74
C VAL A 88 13.75 13.36 28.16
N LEU A 89 14.92 13.03 27.65
CA LEU A 89 15.68 11.85 28.06
C LEU A 89 17.14 12.24 28.27
N ASP A 90 17.73 11.84 29.38
CA ASP A 90 19.13 12.15 29.73
C ASP A 90 19.48 13.64 29.67
N ASN A 91 18.52 14.49 30.04
CA ASN A 91 18.58 15.97 29.97
C ASN A 91 18.67 16.52 28.54
N LYS A 92 18.38 15.71 27.52
CA LYS A 92 18.32 16.12 26.13
C LYS A 92 16.87 16.17 25.66
N PHE A 93 16.47 17.33 25.17
CA PHE A 93 15.19 17.55 24.51
C PHE A 93 15.41 17.40 23.01
N ILE A 94 14.58 16.60 22.34
CA ILE A 94 14.68 16.38 20.89
C ILE A 94 13.28 16.54 20.29
N ALA A 95 13.18 17.31 19.21
CA ALA A 95 11.95 17.45 18.46
C ALA A 95 12.20 17.53 16.95
N LYS A 96 11.19 17.13 16.18
CA LYS A 96 11.14 17.27 14.71
C LYS A 96 10.04 18.27 14.36
N LEU A 97 10.37 19.26 13.55
CA LEU A 97 9.46 20.30 13.06
C LEU A 97 9.17 20.05 11.58
N GLU A 98 7.89 20.03 11.20
CA GLU A 98 7.42 19.67 9.85
C GLU A 98 6.37 20.68 9.35
N ASP A 99 6.06 20.71 8.05
CA ASP A 99 4.93 21.50 7.55
C ASP A 99 3.62 20.71 7.71
N ASN A 100 2.88 20.97 8.78
CA ASN A 100 1.63 20.24 9.03
C ASN A 100 0.50 20.59 8.06
N ARG A 101 0.64 21.64 7.23
CA ARG A 101 -0.34 21.96 6.19
C ARG A 101 -0.44 20.88 5.13
N ILE A 102 0.63 20.11 4.92
CA ILE A 102 0.60 18.93 4.04
C ILE A 102 -0.45 17.92 4.53
N LYS A 103 -0.65 17.80 5.84
CA LYS A 103 -1.62 16.91 6.49
C LYS A 103 -3.02 17.53 6.59
N GLY A 104 -3.22 18.73 6.03
CA GLY A 104 -4.48 19.48 6.08
C GLY A 104 -4.67 20.33 7.35
N GLU A 105 -3.63 20.50 8.17
CA GLU A 105 -3.67 21.45 9.30
C GLU A 105 -3.45 22.89 8.83
N GLU A 106 -3.78 23.87 9.67
CA GLU A 106 -3.60 25.30 9.32
C GLU A 106 -2.21 25.85 9.66
N LYS A 107 -1.42 25.12 10.47
CA LYS A 107 -0.18 25.63 11.06
C LYS A 107 1.06 25.05 10.41
N ASN A 108 2.06 25.90 10.28
CA ASN A 108 3.42 25.54 9.90
C ASN A 108 4.47 26.34 10.68
N ASP A 109 4.01 27.08 11.68
CA ASP A 109 4.79 27.90 12.60
C ASP A 109 4.89 27.23 13.98
N TYR A 110 6.07 27.37 14.57
CA TYR A 110 6.47 26.78 15.83
C TYR A 110 7.07 27.87 16.71
N SER A 111 6.41 28.15 17.84
CA SER A 111 7.00 28.97 18.90
C SER A 111 7.69 28.05 19.90
N ILE A 112 9.01 28.10 19.91
CA ILE A 112 9.86 27.31 20.80
C ILE A 112 10.23 28.19 21.98
N VAL A 113 9.94 27.69 23.18
CA VAL A 113 10.18 28.41 24.43
C VAL A 113 10.98 27.52 25.36
N ILE A 114 12.19 27.95 25.69
CA ILE A 114 13.06 27.30 26.65
C ILE A 114 12.99 28.08 27.94
N ARG A 115 12.70 27.40 29.05
CA ARG A 115 12.59 28.03 30.36
C ARG A 115 13.61 27.44 31.32
N HIS A 116 14.20 28.30 32.13
CA HIS A 116 14.95 27.95 33.33
C HIS A 116 14.22 28.53 34.53
N LYS A 117 13.79 27.68 35.46
CA LYS A 117 13.12 28.10 36.69
C LYS A 117 13.67 27.37 37.90
N ASP A 118 14.37 28.11 38.75
CA ASP A 118 14.82 27.67 40.06
C ASP A 118 14.34 28.64 41.17
N SER A 119 14.86 28.47 42.39
CA SER A 119 14.49 29.32 43.54
C SER A 119 14.88 30.80 43.39
N LYS A 120 15.73 31.14 42.41
CA LYS A 120 16.40 32.43 42.24
C LYS A 120 16.16 33.07 40.87
N TYR A 121 15.99 32.26 39.82
CA TYR A 121 15.87 32.68 38.44
C TYR A 121 14.61 32.10 37.80
N ASP A 122 13.91 32.93 37.03
CA ASP A 122 12.81 32.56 36.14
C ASP A 122 13.11 33.27 34.81
N ILE A 123 13.70 32.51 33.88
CA ILE A 123 14.29 33.00 32.63
C ILE A 123 13.67 32.25 31.46
N THR A 124 13.42 32.98 30.39
CA THR A 124 12.86 32.43 29.16
C THR A 124 13.70 32.89 27.98
N TYR A 125 14.04 31.94 27.12
CA TYR A 125 14.51 32.19 25.76
C TYR A 125 13.47 31.65 24.78
N SER A 126 13.24 32.35 23.68
CA SER A 126 12.24 31.97 22.67
C SER A 126 12.79 32.12 21.27
N ILE A 127 12.31 31.31 20.33
CA ILE A 127 12.60 31.42 18.90
C ILE A 127 11.39 30.92 18.13
N ASP A 128 11.06 31.59 17.03
CA ASP A 128 9.96 31.17 16.16
C ASP A 128 10.53 30.54 14.87
N ILE A 129 10.04 29.36 14.52
CA ILE A 129 10.44 28.62 13.32
C ILE A 129 9.22 28.37 12.43
N VAL A 130 9.34 28.65 11.15
CA VAL A 130 8.33 28.39 10.11
C VAL A 130 8.90 27.34 9.16
N ILE A 131 8.15 26.26 8.93
CA ILE A 131 8.51 25.22 7.95
C ILE A 131 7.63 25.40 6.72
N GLU A 132 8.23 25.67 5.57
CA GLU A 132 7.53 25.98 4.31
C GLU A 132 7.96 25.02 3.20
N THR A 133 7.38 23.82 3.23
CA THR A 133 7.64 22.78 2.21
C THR A 133 6.54 22.70 1.16
N LEU A 134 5.32 23.14 1.50
CA LEU A 134 4.16 23.01 0.61
C LEU A 134 4.36 23.84 -0.66
N VAL A 135 4.26 23.17 -1.81
CA VAL A 135 4.41 23.80 -3.11
C VAL A 135 3.15 24.62 -3.44
N PRO A 136 3.27 25.92 -3.75
CA PRO A 136 2.14 26.74 -4.17
C PRO A 136 1.52 26.26 -5.48
N ASN A 137 0.19 26.29 -5.58
CA ASN A 137 -0.55 25.69 -6.70
C ASN A 137 -0.74 26.66 -7.88
N LEU A 138 -0.16 26.32 -9.04
CA LEU A 138 -0.57 26.80 -10.35
C LEU A 138 -1.78 25.98 -10.83
N LYS A 139 -2.93 26.63 -10.97
CA LYS A 139 -4.17 25.99 -11.44
C LYS A 139 -4.30 26.14 -12.95
N LEU A 140 -4.39 25.00 -13.62
CA LEU A 140 -4.65 24.88 -15.05
C LEU A 140 -6.11 24.44 -15.24
N LYS A 141 -7.02 25.42 -15.31
CA LYS A 141 -8.47 25.21 -15.43
C LYS A 141 -8.89 25.29 -16.89
N TRP A 142 -9.72 24.36 -17.37
CA TRP A 142 -10.40 24.54 -18.66
C TRP A 142 -11.20 25.84 -18.64
N HIS A 143 -10.89 26.76 -19.56
CA HIS A 143 -11.39 28.13 -19.53
C HIS A 143 -12.92 28.22 -19.43
N ALA A 144 -13.66 27.36 -20.14
CA ALA A 144 -15.12 27.34 -20.17
C ALA A 144 -15.74 26.39 -19.13
N TRP A 145 -14.96 25.89 -18.17
CA TRP A 145 -15.47 25.01 -17.12
C TRP A 145 -16.26 25.80 -16.08
N ASP A 146 -17.57 25.57 -16.07
CA ASP A 146 -18.56 26.18 -15.20
C ASP A 146 -19.72 25.19 -14.94
N PRO A 147 -19.48 24.11 -14.16
CA PRO A 147 -20.49 23.09 -13.89
C PRO A 147 -21.67 23.62 -13.06
N GLU A 148 -21.58 24.82 -12.48
CA GLU A 148 -22.71 25.44 -11.79
C GLU A 148 -23.79 25.91 -12.78
N HIS A 149 -23.37 26.42 -13.94
CA HIS A 149 -24.27 26.94 -14.98
C HIS A 149 -24.34 26.08 -16.24
N ASN A 150 -23.54 25.01 -16.34
CA ASN A 150 -23.55 24.06 -17.45
C ASN A 150 -23.96 22.65 -16.99
N PRO A 151 -25.21 22.22 -17.23
CA PRO A 151 -25.71 20.91 -16.82
C PRO A 151 -24.91 19.72 -17.37
N GLN A 152 -24.37 19.83 -18.58
CA GLN A 152 -23.58 18.74 -19.17
C GLN A 152 -22.24 18.56 -18.45
N GLN A 153 -21.60 19.65 -18.01
CA GLN A 153 -20.39 19.59 -17.20
C GLN A 153 -20.69 19.08 -15.79
N LYS A 154 -21.81 19.53 -15.20
CA LYS A 154 -22.26 19.06 -13.88
C LYS A 154 -22.49 17.55 -13.85
N GLU A 155 -23.08 16.99 -14.90
CA GLU A 155 -23.35 15.55 -15.02
C GLU A 155 -22.05 14.73 -14.92
N LEU A 156 -20.94 15.22 -15.46
CA LEU A 156 -19.65 14.51 -15.43
C LEU A 156 -19.06 14.37 -14.02
N ILE A 157 -19.43 15.23 -13.07
CA ILE A 157 -18.88 15.26 -11.72
C ILE A 157 -19.88 14.87 -10.63
N THR A 158 -21.10 14.48 -11.03
CA THR A 158 -22.18 14.11 -10.09
C THR A 158 -22.30 12.58 -10.00
N PRO A 159 -21.99 11.95 -8.84
CA PRO A 159 -21.94 10.48 -8.73
C PRO A 159 -23.26 9.76 -8.98
N ASN A 160 -24.38 10.36 -8.57
CA ASN A 160 -25.70 9.75 -8.63
C ASN A 160 -26.70 10.71 -9.31
N LEU A 161 -27.64 10.13 -10.05
CA LEU A 161 -28.78 10.85 -10.60
C LEU A 161 -29.76 11.23 -9.47
N GLU A 162 -30.69 12.17 -9.72
CA GLU A 162 -31.68 12.62 -8.71
C GLU A 162 -32.56 11.47 -8.17
N ASN A 163 -32.73 10.41 -8.95
CA ASN A 163 -33.47 9.20 -8.55
C ASN A 163 -32.66 8.22 -7.67
N GLY A 164 -31.42 8.56 -7.32
CA GLY A 164 -30.52 7.74 -6.50
C GLY A 164 -29.75 6.66 -7.24
N GLN A 165 -29.95 6.50 -8.56
CA GLN A 165 -29.18 5.54 -9.36
C GLN A 165 -27.77 6.07 -9.67
N PRO A 166 -26.75 5.18 -9.80
CA PRO A 166 -25.42 5.57 -10.25
C PRO A 166 -25.47 6.26 -11.62
N ASN A 167 -24.73 7.35 -11.76
CA ASN A 167 -24.64 8.08 -13.02
C ASN A 167 -23.55 7.46 -13.93
N SER A 168 -23.93 6.94 -15.08
CA SER A 168 -23.00 6.31 -16.04
C SER A 168 -22.02 7.29 -16.70
N LYS A 169 -22.28 8.60 -16.65
CA LYS A 169 -21.35 9.63 -17.15
C LYS A 169 -20.45 10.22 -16.07
N TYR A 170 -20.64 9.82 -14.81
CA TYR A 170 -19.79 10.29 -13.72
C TYR A 170 -18.36 9.79 -13.91
N ASP A 171 -17.42 10.72 -13.86
CA ASP A 171 -16.00 10.44 -13.93
C ASP A 171 -15.30 11.04 -12.70
N LYS A 172 -14.94 10.17 -11.76
CA LYS A 172 -14.28 10.55 -10.51
C LYS A 172 -12.91 11.20 -10.70
N GLU A 173 -12.28 11.03 -11.86
CA GLU A 173 -10.95 11.59 -12.15
C GLU A 173 -11.05 13.05 -12.64
N ILE A 174 -12.23 13.50 -13.09
CA ILE A 174 -12.43 14.89 -13.49
C ILE A 174 -12.45 15.75 -12.23
N ASN A 175 -11.47 16.65 -12.13
CA ASN A 175 -11.41 17.60 -11.04
C ASN A 175 -12.57 18.62 -11.18
N PRO A 176 -13.49 18.69 -10.21
CA PRO A 176 -14.68 19.52 -10.32
C PRO A 176 -14.38 21.02 -10.34
N LYS A 177 -13.19 21.44 -9.90
CA LYS A 177 -12.77 22.85 -9.89
C LYS A 177 -12.12 23.28 -11.21
N THR A 178 -11.44 22.37 -11.90
CA THR A 178 -10.65 22.70 -13.10
C THR A 178 -11.24 22.15 -14.39
N GLY A 179 -12.09 21.10 -14.33
CA GLY A 179 -12.62 20.44 -15.52
C GLY A 179 -11.58 19.60 -16.27
N THR A 180 -10.51 19.22 -15.58
CA THR A 180 -9.38 18.48 -16.14
C THR A 180 -9.13 17.21 -15.33
N LYS A 181 -8.60 16.18 -15.99
CA LYS A 181 -7.97 15.05 -15.33
C LYS A 181 -6.49 15.35 -15.13
N THR A 182 -5.98 15.09 -13.93
CA THR A 182 -4.58 15.29 -13.59
C THR A 182 -3.92 13.94 -13.30
N GLN A 183 -2.68 13.77 -13.73
CA GLN A 183 -1.84 12.61 -13.41
C GLN A 183 -0.51 13.08 -12.84
N ILE A 184 0.01 12.35 -11.85
CA ILE A 184 1.37 12.54 -11.35
C ILE A 184 2.29 11.63 -12.16
N ILE A 185 3.24 12.24 -12.87
CA ILE A 185 4.05 11.61 -13.90
C ILE A 185 5.52 11.72 -13.52
N TRP A 186 6.27 10.65 -13.79
CA TRP A 186 7.73 10.65 -13.79
C TRP A 186 8.26 10.85 -15.21
N VAL A 187 9.04 11.90 -15.42
CA VAL A 187 9.73 12.16 -16.69
C VAL A 187 11.16 11.64 -16.59
N LYS A 188 11.53 10.68 -17.44
CA LYS A 188 12.79 9.91 -17.38
C LYS A 188 13.99 10.66 -17.99
N GLN A 189 14.23 11.88 -17.52
CA GLN A 189 15.39 12.67 -17.89
C GLN A 189 15.70 13.72 -16.81
N LYS A 190 16.92 14.26 -16.82
CA LYS A 190 17.27 15.38 -15.94
C LYS A 190 16.39 16.60 -16.26
N SER A 191 15.80 17.20 -15.22
CA SER A 191 15.07 18.46 -15.36
C SER A 191 16.03 19.61 -15.75
N THR A 192 15.52 20.57 -16.52
CA THR A 192 16.24 21.80 -16.87
C THR A 192 16.32 22.79 -15.70
N VAL A 193 15.56 22.56 -14.64
CA VAL A 193 15.54 23.36 -13.42
C VAL A 193 15.90 22.51 -12.20
N PRO A 194 16.35 23.12 -11.08
CA PRO A 194 16.71 22.38 -9.89
C PRO A 194 15.54 21.54 -9.36
N PHE A 195 15.76 20.24 -9.24
CA PHE A 195 14.81 19.26 -8.73
C PHE A 195 15.58 18.20 -7.94
N PRO A 196 15.19 17.89 -6.68
CA PRO A 196 15.90 16.91 -5.87
C PRO A 196 15.77 15.52 -6.50
N LEU A 197 16.91 14.89 -6.81
CA LEU A 197 16.96 13.53 -7.35
C LEU A 197 16.69 12.51 -6.24
N ASP A 198 16.26 11.31 -6.64
CA ASP A 198 16.10 10.21 -5.69
C ASP A 198 17.46 9.84 -5.09
N PRO A 199 17.63 9.93 -3.77
CA PRO A 199 18.92 9.65 -3.12
C PRO A 199 19.30 8.18 -3.13
N LEU A 200 18.38 7.27 -3.51
CA LEU A 200 18.61 5.83 -3.47
C LEU A 200 18.86 5.24 -4.87
N SER A 201 19.80 4.30 -4.93
CA SER A 201 20.05 3.48 -6.12
C SER A 201 18.92 2.48 -6.34
N LYS A 202 18.95 1.76 -7.46
CA LYS A 202 18.01 0.66 -7.74
C LYS A 202 18.05 -0.48 -6.70
N ASN A 203 19.13 -0.57 -5.94
CA ASN A 203 19.31 -1.53 -4.85
C ASN A 203 18.89 -0.95 -3.49
N GLY A 204 18.49 0.33 -3.44
CA GLY A 204 18.13 1.03 -2.22
C GLY A 204 19.27 1.60 -1.41
N GLU A 205 20.47 1.70 -1.99
CA GLU A 205 21.65 2.24 -1.32
C GLU A 205 21.73 3.76 -1.53
N VAL A 206 22.19 4.51 -0.53
CA VAL A 206 22.36 5.96 -0.68
C VAL A 206 23.47 6.24 -1.71
N ILE A 207 23.12 6.98 -2.76
CA ILE A 207 24.04 7.40 -3.81
C ILE A 207 24.95 8.50 -3.26
N ASN A 208 26.25 8.41 -3.55
CA ASN A 208 27.22 9.47 -3.27
C ASN A 208 27.55 10.24 -4.55
N PRO A 209 27.04 11.47 -4.74
CA PRO A 209 27.24 12.25 -5.96
C PRO A 209 28.71 12.50 -6.34
N GLU A 210 29.62 12.44 -5.37
CA GLU A 210 31.05 12.67 -5.61
C GLU A 210 31.78 11.40 -6.06
N LYS A 211 31.23 10.21 -5.76
CA LYS A 211 31.86 8.93 -6.04
C LYS A 211 31.21 8.15 -7.18
N ASN A 212 29.87 8.14 -7.22
CA ASN A 212 29.06 7.34 -8.14
C ASN A 212 27.83 8.12 -8.67
N PRO A 213 28.01 9.33 -9.25
CA PRO A 213 26.90 10.14 -9.77
C PRO A 213 26.11 9.46 -10.90
N GLU A 214 26.71 8.49 -11.59
CA GLU A 214 26.07 7.70 -12.65
C GLU A 214 25.01 6.71 -12.13
N GLU A 215 24.96 6.44 -10.82
CA GLU A 215 23.93 5.58 -10.23
C GLU A 215 22.57 6.26 -10.11
N TYR A 216 22.50 7.59 -10.30
CA TYR A 216 21.23 8.30 -10.35
C TYR A 216 20.40 7.84 -11.55
N ASP A 217 19.23 7.27 -11.27
CA ASP A 217 18.18 7.11 -12.27
C ASP A 217 17.46 8.46 -12.45
N LEU A 218 17.93 9.23 -13.44
CA LEU A 218 17.55 10.62 -13.64
C LEU A 218 16.07 10.76 -14.03
N GLY A 219 15.37 11.63 -13.29
CA GLY A 219 14.02 12.05 -13.62
C GLY A 219 13.46 13.08 -12.65
N PHE A 220 12.23 13.50 -12.91
CA PHE A 220 11.51 14.45 -12.07
C PHE A 220 10.00 14.24 -12.12
N ILE A 221 9.32 14.75 -11.08
CA ILE A 221 7.88 14.60 -10.89
C ILE A 221 7.13 15.81 -11.49
N VAL A 222 6.14 15.54 -12.33
CA VAL A 222 5.32 16.54 -13.02
C VAL A 222 3.84 16.23 -12.87
N GLU A 223 2.99 17.25 -12.77
CA GLU A 223 1.55 17.10 -12.96
C GLU A 223 1.21 17.22 -14.45
N GLY A 224 0.70 16.16 -15.06
CA GLY A 224 0.18 16.19 -16.42
C GLY A 224 -1.33 16.40 -16.45
N SER A 225 -1.80 17.27 -17.34
CA SER A 225 -3.23 17.51 -17.58
C SER A 225 -3.56 17.62 -19.07
N VAL A 226 -4.79 17.26 -19.45
CA VAL A 226 -5.28 17.44 -20.82
C VAL A 226 -6.45 18.40 -20.83
N VAL A 227 -6.39 19.35 -21.77
CA VAL A 227 -7.46 20.31 -22.05
C VAL A 227 -7.72 20.29 -23.55
N GLY A 228 -8.88 19.81 -23.99
CA GLY A 228 -9.21 19.81 -25.42
C GLY A 228 -9.33 21.20 -26.06
N LYS A 229 -9.32 22.26 -25.24
CA LYS A 229 -9.52 23.67 -25.59
C LYS A 229 -8.60 24.56 -24.74
N GLY A 230 -8.88 25.87 -24.66
CA GLY A 230 -8.05 26.81 -23.91
C GLY A 230 -8.07 26.62 -22.39
N VAL A 231 -6.95 26.97 -21.76
CA VAL A 231 -6.69 26.89 -20.32
C VAL A 231 -6.57 28.28 -19.69
N ASN A 232 -7.26 28.47 -18.57
CA ASN A 232 -7.04 29.57 -17.65
C ASN A 232 -5.92 29.18 -16.67
N GLN A 233 -4.82 29.93 -16.68
CA GLN A 233 -3.66 29.71 -15.81
C GLN A 233 -3.73 30.68 -14.64
N THR A 234 -4.10 30.20 -13.45
CA THR A 234 -4.25 31.05 -12.27
C THR A 234 -3.30 30.64 -11.16
N PHE A 235 -2.69 31.66 -10.55
CA PHE A 235 -1.80 31.48 -9.42
C PHE A 235 -1.83 32.74 -8.55
N SER A 236 -1.96 32.54 -7.24
CA SER A 236 -2.03 33.63 -6.27
C SER A 236 -1.47 33.12 -4.94
N SER A 237 -0.16 33.29 -4.77
CA SER A 237 0.52 32.99 -3.51
C SER A 237 1.73 33.89 -3.40
N GLU A 238 1.95 34.46 -2.21
CA GLU A 238 3.15 35.24 -1.91
C GLU A 238 4.43 34.39 -2.02
N ALA A 239 4.32 33.07 -1.90
CA ALA A 239 5.42 32.12 -2.08
C ALA A 239 5.77 31.86 -3.56
N ILE A 240 4.92 32.27 -4.52
CA ILE A 240 5.24 32.18 -5.96
C ILE A 240 5.98 33.45 -6.38
N LYS A 241 7.24 33.28 -6.79
CA LYS A 241 8.06 34.38 -7.28
C LYS A 241 7.82 34.64 -8.76
N ASN A 242 7.88 33.58 -9.57
CA ASN A 242 7.68 33.64 -11.02
C ASN A 242 6.97 32.38 -11.51
N VAL A 243 6.22 32.51 -12.61
CA VAL A 243 5.74 31.37 -13.39
C VAL A 243 6.21 31.54 -14.82
N TYR A 244 6.75 30.49 -15.38
CA TYR A 244 7.24 30.43 -16.75
C TYR A 244 6.44 29.42 -17.56
N ARG A 245 6.29 29.67 -18.86
CA ARG A 245 5.65 28.76 -19.81
C ARG A 245 6.50 28.64 -21.07
N GLU A 246 6.68 27.41 -21.55
CA GLU A 246 7.34 27.10 -22.82
C GLU A 246 6.63 25.96 -23.55
N GLY A 247 6.75 25.91 -24.87
CA GLY A 247 6.29 24.79 -25.69
C GLY A 247 7.34 23.68 -25.73
N ILE A 248 6.91 22.43 -25.62
CA ILE A 248 7.82 21.27 -25.64
C ILE A 248 7.45 20.27 -26.73
N ASP A 249 8.46 19.55 -27.21
CA ASP A 249 8.33 18.47 -28.17
C ASP A 249 7.83 17.19 -27.48
N GLU A 250 6.80 16.57 -28.04
CA GLU A 250 6.13 15.39 -27.48
C GLU A 250 7.03 14.17 -27.39
N LYS A 251 7.98 14.01 -28.33
CA LYS A 251 8.86 12.83 -28.40
C LYS A 251 10.02 12.91 -27.42
N SER A 252 10.53 14.11 -27.16
CA SER A 252 11.68 14.32 -26.28
C SER A 252 11.32 14.84 -24.90
N PHE A 253 10.12 15.41 -24.71
CA PHE A 253 9.74 16.17 -23.50
C PHE A 253 10.72 17.31 -23.20
N LYS A 254 11.38 17.86 -24.22
CA LYS A 254 12.30 18.98 -24.12
C LYS A 254 11.74 20.18 -24.87
N ALA A 255 12.22 21.36 -24.52
CA ALA A 255 11.99 22.55 -25.33
C ALA A 255 12.40 22.30 -26.79
N PHE A 256 11.64 22.84 -27.73
CA PHE A 256 11.97 22.75 -29.15
C PHE A 256 13.39 23.31 -29.41
N GLU A 257 14.19 22.62 -30.24
CA GLU A 257 15.54 23.09 -30.60
C GLU A 257 15.51 24.45 -31.32
N LYS A 258 14.41 24.74 -32.04
CA LYS A 258 14.16 25.98 -32.75
C LYS A 258 12.74 26.46 -32.46
N PRO A 259 12.49 27.04 -31.28
CA PRO A 259 11.15 27.46 -30.88
C PRO A 259 10.72 28.69 -31.67
N ASP A 260 9.45 28.71 -32.08
CA ASP A 260 8.82 29.95 -32.55
C ASP A 260 8.57 30.93 -31.39
N ASP A 261 8.05 32.12 -31.70
CA ASP A 261 7.81 33.18 -30.72
C ASP A 261 6.88 32.77 -29.57
N ILE A 262 5.93 31.88 -29.84
CA ILE A 262 4.89 31.42 -28.91
C ILE A 262 5.45 30.30 -28.03
N GLN A 263 6.31 29.45 -28.59
CA GLN A 263 6.94 28.31 -27.93
C GLN A 263 8.08 28.70 -26.99
N ARG A 264 8.65 29.91 -27.12
CA ARG A 264 9.76 30.36 -26.27
C ARG A 264 9.38 30.43 -24.79
N ASN A 265 10.34 30.05 -23.95
CA ASN A 265 10.22 30.18 -22.51
C ASN A 265 9.98 31.64 -22.09
N THR A 266 8.79 31.89 -21.55
CA THR A 266 8.30 33.23 -21.25
C THR A 266 7.75 33.29 -19.83
N LYS A 267 8.14 34.32 -19.07
CA LYS A 267 7.51 34.62 -17.79
C LYS A 267 6.07 35.07 -18.04
N ILE A 268 5.11 34.40 -17.40
CA ILE A 268 3.68 34.70 -17.53
C ILE A 268 3.15 35.46 -16.31
N THR A 269 1.97 36.06 -16.47
CA THR A 269 1.20 36.64 -15.36
C THR A 269 -0.04 35.80 -15.13
N SER A 270 -0.58 35.82 -13.91
CA SER A 270 -1.80 35.07 -13.59
C SER A 270 -2.95 35.63 -14.42
N ASN A 271 -3.72 34.75 -15.04
CA ASN A 271 -4.86 35.16 -15.83
C ASN A 271 -5.93 35.82 -14.94
N THR A 272 -6.55 36.87 -15.47
CA THR A 272 -7.85 37.36 -15.02
C THR A 272 -8.98 36.49 -15.59
N ALA A 273 -10.22 36.73 -15.18
CA ALA A 273 -11.39 35.91 -15.56
C ALA A 273 -11.60 35.77 -17.08
N THR A 274 -11.17 36.76 -17.88
CA THR A 274 -11.35 36.79 -19.34
C THR A 274 -10.14 36.30 -20.13
N GLN A 275 -9.02 35.98 -19.47
CA GLN A 275 -7.78 35.58 -20.12
C GLN A 275 -7.62 34.05 -20.16
N TYR A 276 -7.09 33.56 -21.28
CA TYR A 276 -6.82 32.14 -21.51
C TYR A 276 -5.61 31.95 -22.42
N TRP A 277 -5.09 30.73 -22.44
CA TRP A 277 -4.11 30.25 -23.41
C TRP A 277 -4.70 29.09 -24.20
N SER A 278 -4.63 29.13 -25.52
CA SER A 278 -5.34 28.19 -26.38
C SER A 278 -4.50 27.64 -27.52
N ASP A 279 -3.21 27.95 -27.57
CA ASP A 279 -2.33 27.42 -28.61
C ASP A 279 -2.16 25.92 -28.39
N SER A 280 -2.42 25.14 -29.44
CA SER A 280 -2.37 23.68 -29.38
C SER A 280 -0.94 23.18 -29.20
N GLY A 281 -0.77 22.08 -28.47
CA GLY A 281 0.52 21.45 -28.21
C GLY A 281 0.69 21.08 -26.74
N ILE A 282 1.90 20.64 -26.38
CA ILE A 282 2.28 20.34 -24.99
C ILE A 282 3.03 21.55 -24.42
N TRP A 283 2.52 22.05 -23.30
CA TRP A 283 3.04 23.23 -22.63
C TRP A 283 3.65 22.84 -21.29
N HIS A 284 4.90 23.25 -21.08
CA HIS A 284 5.62 23.12 -19.82
C HIS A 284 5.51 24.40 -19.01
N TYR A 285 5.12 24.24 -17.75
CA TYR A 285 5.01 25.29 -16.76
C TYR A 285 6.02 25.07 -15.65
N THR A 286 6.85 26.07 -15.39
CA THR A 286 7.76 26.09 -14.23
C THR A 286 7.27 27.13 -13.24
N VAL A 287 6.96 26.70 -12.02
CA VAL A 287 6.65 27.57 -10.89
C VAL A 287 7.93 27.74 -10.07
N GLU A 288 8.50 28.94 -10.07
CA GLU A 288 9.64 29.32 -9.23
C GLU A 288 9.11 29.85 -7.89
N MET A 289 9.50 29.19 -6.81
CA MET A 289 9.17 29.59 -5.44
C MET A 289 10.16 30.66 -4.93
N SER A 290 9.80 31.35 -3.85
CA SER A 290 10.66 32.37 -3.21
C SER A 290 12.03 31.82 -2.80
N ASP A 291 12.06 30.54 -2.41
CA ASP A 291 13.24 29.77 -2.00
C ASP A 291 14.10 29.25 -3.18
N LYS A 292 13.76 29.67 -4.42
CA LYS A 292 14.37 29.23 -5.69
C LYS A 292 14.15 27.75 -6.03
N THR A 293 13.40 26.99 -5.24
CA THR A 293 12.96 25.67 -5.65
C THR A 293 11.93 25.79 -6.77
N THR A 294 11.69 24.69 -7.48
CA THR A 294 10.76 24.69 -8.61
C THR A 294 9.75 23.57 -8.54
N ALA A 295 8.58 23.80 -9.14
CA ALA A 295 7.57 22.79 -9.41
C ALA A 295 7.16 22.87 -10.89
N GLN A 296 6.77 21.74 -11.46
CA GLN A 296 6.64 21.58 -12.91
C GLN A 296 5.29 20.98 -13.28
N LYS A 297 4.59 21.58 -14.24
CA LYS A 297 3.31 21.06 -14.75
C LYS A 297 3.33 20.97 -16.28
N TYR A 298 2.64 19.98 -16.82
CA TYR A 298 2.35 19.85 -18.24
C TYR A 298 0.87 20.01 -18.53
N ALA A 299 0.54 20.71 -19.61
CA ALA A 299 -0.80 20.70 -20.19
C ALA A 299 -0.74 20.40 -21.68
N ILE A 300 -1.52 19.43 -22.13
CA ILE A 300 -1.79 19.20 -23.56
C ILE A 300 -3.02 20.01 -23.93
N ILE A 301 -2.88 20.88 -24.92
CA ILE A 301 -3.96 21.71 -25.45
C ILE A 301 -4.32 21.29 -26.87
N GLY A 302 -5.62 21.15 -27.13
CA GLY A 302 -6.16 20.90 -28.47
C GLY A 302 -6.39 19.46 -28.94
N PRO A 303 -6.19 18.37 -28.16
CA PRO A 303 -6.61 17.05 -28.63
C PRO A 303 -8.13 16.98 -28.74
N GLU A 304 -8.64 16.48 -29.87
CA GLU A 304 -10.06 16.18 -30.05
C GLU A 304 -10.38 14.81 -29.45
N TYR A 305 -11.45 14.70 -28.66
CA TYR A 305 -11.88 13.42 -28.10
C TYR A 305 -13.38 13.18 -28.32
N GLN A 306 -13.68 12.08 -29.00
CA GLN A 306 -15.02 11.63 -29.36
C GLN A 306 -15.66 10.82 -28.22
N ASN A 307 -15.89 11.42 -27.05
CA ASN A 307 -16.76 10.92 -25.94
C ASN A 307 -16.08 10.52 -24.61
N GLN A 308 -14.76 10.59 -24.43
CA GLN A 308 -14.10 10.40 -23.13
C GLN A 308 -13.03 11.45 -22.86
N TYR A 309 -12.98 12.00 -21.64
CA TYR A 309 -11.91 12.91 -21.22
C TYR A 309 -10.63 12.11 -21.03
N PRO A 310 -9.60 12.31 -21.87
CA PRO A 310 -8.37 11.55 -21.79
C PRO A 310 -7.54 12.01 -20.59
N ARG A 311 -6.73 11.10 -20.06
CA ARG A 311 -5.63 11.45 -19.16
C ARG A 311 -4.39 11.81 -19.99
N PHE A 312 -3.40 12.43 -19.36
CA PHE A 312 -2.20 12.91 -20.04
C PHE A 312 -1.46 11.78 -20.76
N LEU A 313 -1.24 10.66 -20.07
CA LEU A 313 -0.54 9.49 -20.62
C LEU A 313 -1.40 8.67 -21.60
N ASP A 314 -2.70 8.94 -21.71
CA ASP A 314 -3.55 8.31 -22.74
C ASP A 314 -3.33 8.97 -24.12
N ILE A 315 -2.78 10.19 -24.16
CA ILE A 315 -2.49 10.95 -25.38
C ILE A 315 -1.04 10.78 -25.83
N VAL A 316 -0.11 10.75 -24.89
CA VAL A 316 1.33 10.72 -25.19
C VAL A 316 1.79 9.28 -25.42
N GLU A 317 2.11 8.93 -26.66
CA GLU A 317 2.70 7.63 -27.04
C GLU A 317 4.22 7.58 -26.77
N ASN A 318 4.67 7.93 -25.57
CA ASN A 318 6.09 8.08 -25.27
C ASN A 318 6.54 7.33 -24.01
N ASN A 319 7.64 6.57 -24.12
CA ASN A 319 8.26 5.87 -22.99
C ASN A 319 9.04 6.78 -22.01
N GLN A 320 9.24 8.06 -22.37
CA GLN A 320 9.93 9.06 -21.55
C GLN A 320 9.07 9.56 -20.37
N ALA A 321 7.75 9.37 -20.41
CA ALA A 321 6.83 9.77 -19.34
C ALA A 321 6.04 8.54 -18.88
N VAL A 322 5.99 8.28 -17.57
CA VAL A 322 5.25 7.16 -16.98
C VAL A 322 4.53 7.61 -15.71
N GLU A 323 3.52 6.85 -15.27
CA GLU A 323 2.84 7.13 -14.00
C GLU A 323 3.82 7.01 -12.84
N PHE A 324 3.94 8.06 -12.02
CA PHE A 324 4.98 8.16 -10.99
C PHE A 324 4.96 7.00 -9.99
N TRP A 325 3.78 6.64 -9.49
CA TRP A 325 3.68 5.59 -8.47
C TRP A 325 4.07 4.20 -8.99
N THR A 326 4.15 4.01 -10.31
CA THR A 326 4.59 2.75 -10.93
C THR A 326 6.11 2.61 -11.02
N THR A 327 6.88 3.67 -10.71
CA THR A 327 8.34 3.66 -10.76
C THR A 327 8.97 3.22 -9.44
N ILE A 328 10.26 2.87 -9.49
CA ILE A 328 11.03 2.61 -8.27
C ILE A 328 11.08 3.84 -7.35
N HIS A 329 11.13 5.05 -7.92
CA HIS A 329 11.07 6.32 -7.20
C HIS A 329 9.75 6.48 -6.44
N GLY A 330 8.63 6.15 -7.09
CA GLY A 330 7.31 6.11 -6.46
C GLY A 330 7.25 5.10 -5.30
N VAL A 331 7.87 3.93 -5.47
CA VAL A 331 7.99 2.92 -4.40
C VAL A 331 8.81 3.43 -3.23
N HIS A 332 9.96 4.07 -3.47
CA HIS A 332 10.79 4.66 -2.41
C HIS A 332 10.01 5.71 -1.61
N LEU A 333 9.35 6.65 -2.30
CA LEU A 333 8.53 7.66 -1.62
C LEU A 333 7.38 7.01 -0.83
N LYS A 334 6.67 6.05 -1.42
CA LYS A 334 5.58 5.33 -0.73
C LYS A 334 6.07 4.67 0.56
N ASN A 335 7.22 4.00 0.51
CA ASN A 335 7.80 3.33 1.67
C ASN A 335 8.18 4.34 2.76
N TYR A 336 8.74 5.50 2.37
CA TYR A 336 8.99 6.61 3.30
C TYR A 336 7.71 7.13 3.96
N LEU A 337 6.67 7.36 3.16
CA LEU A 337 5.36 7.85 3.64
C LEU A 337 4.71 6.89 4.63
N ALA A 338 4.70 5.60 4.30
CA ALA A 338 4.13 4.57 5.17
C ALA A 338 4.91 4.44 6.48
N THR A 339 6.25 4.41 6.42
CA THR A 339 7.10 4.11 7.58
C THR A 339 7.28 5.30 8.51
N TYR A 340 7.50 6.50 7.96
CA TYR A 340 7.93 7.67 8.75
C TYR A 340 6.87 8.75 8.84
N LYS A 341 5.89 8.77 7.94
CA LYS A 341 4.76 9.72 7.98
C LYS A 341 3.45 9.06 8.42
N ASN A 342 3.43 7.74 8.60
CA ASN A 342 2.27 6.95 9.01
C ASN A 342 1.04 7.10 8.09
N LEU A 343 1.27 7.31 6.78
CA LEU A 343 0.19 7.32 5.80
C LEU A 343 -0.17 5.87 5.42
N ASP A 344 -1.46 5.56 5.45
CA ASP A 344 -1.98 4.31 4.90
C ASP A 344 -2.19 4.41 3.37
N SER A 345 -2.61 3.31 2.76
CA SER A 345 -2.87 3.25 1.31
C SER A 345 -3.91 4.29 0.85
N THR A 346 -4.90 4.60 1.69
CA THR A 346 -5.93 5.62 1.38
C THR A 346 -5.32 7.01 1.40
N GLY A 347 -4.51 7.30 2.42
CA GLY A 347 -3.78 8.56 2.56
C GLY A 347 -2.84 8.81 1.40
N ILE A 348 -2.09 7.80 0.96
CA ILE A 348 -1.16 7.92 -0.18
C ILE A 348 -1.91 8.08 -1.50
N ALA A 349 -2.96 7.28 -1.74
CA ALA A 349 -3.77 7.37 -2.96
C ALA A 349 -4.50 8.71 -3.11
N GLY A 350 -4.77 9.40 -1.99
CA GLY A 350 -5.44 10.70 -1.95
C GLY A 350 -4.53 11.92 -2.09
N LEU A 351 -3.21 11.75 -2.20
CA LEU A 351 -2.28 12.88 -2.25
C LEU A 351 -2.41 13.69 -3.55
N SER A 352 -2.46 15.02 -3.42
CA SER A 352 -2.32 15.92 -4.57
C SER A 352 -0.88 15.97 -5.07
N TYR A 353 -0.67 16.47 -6.29
CA TYR A 353 0.66 16.72 -6.83
C TYR A 353 1.53 17.58 -5.89
N GLU A 354 0.99 18.66 -5.34
CA GLU A 354 1.72 19.55 -4.44
C GLU A 354 2.13 18.84 -3.13
N GLN A 355 1.27 17.97 -2.60
CA GLN A 355 1.60 17.16 -1.43
C GLN A 355 2.67 16.12 -1.74
N VAL A 356 2.60 15.45 -2.91
CA VAL A 356 3.64 14.51 -3.36
C VAL A 356 4.99 15.22 -3.50
N LEU A 357 5.05 16.40 -4.10
CA LEU A 357 6.28 17.18 -4.18
C LEU A 357 6.82 17.59 -2.81
N ALA A 358 5.96 18.04 -1.90
CA ALA A 358 6.38 18.42 -0.55
C ALA A 358 6.97 17.23 0.20
N TYR A 359 6.31 16.06 0.13
CA TYR A 359 6.85 14.83 0.71
C TYR A 359 8.11 14.33 0.01
N TRP A 360 8.25 14.53 -1.30
CA TRP A 360 9.48 14.21 -2.03
C TRP A 360 10.67 15.05 -1.55
N LYS A 361 10.45 16.36 -1.31
CA LYS A 361 11.48 17.24 -0.70
C LYS A 361 11.87 16.73 0.69
N ASP A 362 10.90 16.39 1.53
CA ASP A 362 11.15 15.84 2.87
C ASP A 362 11.89 14.50 2.82
N TYR A 363 11.47 13.58 1.96
CA TYR A 363 12.10 12.27 1.76
C TYR A 363 13.57 12.40 1.36
N THR A 364 13.84 13.16 0.29
CA THR A 364 15.21 13.34 -0.24
C THR A 364 16.12 14.01 0.80
N SER A 365 15.59 15.01 1.51
CA SER A 365 16.25 15.71 2.61
C SER A 365 16.58 14.77 3.79
N ASP A 366 15.60 14.03 4.30
CA ASP A 366 15.75 13.16 5.47
C ASP A 366 16.77 12.03 5.21
N VAL A 367 16.78 11.44 4.01
CA VAL A 367 17.76 10.41 3.62
C VAL A 367 19.17 10.99 3.51
N ILE A 368 19.37 12.09 2.77
CA ILE A 368 20.71 12.67 2.57
C ILE A 368 21.27 13.27 3.86
N ALA A 369 20.41 13.84 4.71
CA ALA A 369 20.77 14.30 6.05
C ALA A 369 21.04 13.16 7.04
N GLN A 370 20.86 11.90 6.64
CA GLN A 370 20.98 10.70 7.49
C GLN A 370 20.08 10.77 8.74
N LYS A 371 18.94 11.46 8.63
CA LYS A 371 17.91 11.52 9.68
C LYS A 371 17.14 10.20 9.78
N ILE A 372 17.15 9.42 8.71
CA ILE A 372 16.55 8.09 8.62
C ILE A 372 17.51 7.11 7.93
N PRO A 373 17.42 5.80 8.22
CA PRO A 373 18.17 4.81 7.47
C PRO A 373 17.65 4.70 6.03
N PRO A 374 18.53 4.42 5.05
CA PRO A 374 18.10 4.01 3.72
C PRO A 374 17.38 2.67 3.85
N ASN A 375 16.08 2.62 3.55
CA ASN A 375 15.36 1.35 3.55
C ASN A 375 14.50 1.21 2.30
N PRO A 376 14.84 0.30 1.37
CA PRO A 376 14.11 0.15 0.12
C PRO A 376 12.93 -0.83 0.17
N THR A 377 12.62 -1.51 1.27
CA THR A 377 11.45 -2.42 1.29
C THR A 377 10.88 -2.61 2.70
N PRO A 378 9.66 -2.13 3.00
CA PRO A 378 8.93 -2.45 4.21
C PRO A 378 8.86 -3.96 4.46
N GLU A 379 9.27 -4.40 5.65
CA GLU A 379 9.24 -5.81 6.10
C GLU A 379 7.82 -6.42 6.15
N ASN A 380 6.78 -5.60 5.99
CA ASN A 380 5.40 -5.95 6.32
C ASN A 380 4.47 -6.24 5.13
N TYR A 381 4.96 -6.13 3.88
CA TYR A 381 4.12 -6.44 2.72
C TYR A 381 3.72 -7.91 2.68
N GLN A 382 2.45 -8.16 2.36
CA GLN A 382 1.95 -9.50 2.09
C GLN A 382 1.87 -9.71 0.58
N ASP A 383 2.64 -10.68 0.08
CA ASP A 383 2.62 -11.04 -1.33
C ASP A 383 1.42 -11.93 -1.64
N ILE A 384 0.53 -11.45 -2.51
CA ILE A 384 -0.66 -12.17 -2.96
C ILE A 384 -0.41 -13.01 -4.22
N ASN A 385 0.83 -13.14 -4.69
CA ASN A 385 1.15 -13.90 -5.89
C ASN A 385 0.58 -15.31 -5.85
N GLY A 386 -0.25 -15.66 -6.83
CA GLY A 386 -0.82 -17.00 -6.93
C GLY A 386 -2.04 -17.15 -7.84
N ASN A 387 -2.64 -18.34 -7.82
CA ASN A 387 -3.87 -18.62 -8.53
C ASN A 387 -4.98 -18.87 -7.52
N ILE A 388 -6.12 -18.22 -7.75
CA ILE A 388 -7.34 -18.41 -6.97
C ILE A 388 -8.10 -19.58 -7.58
N ASP A 389 -8.49 -20.55 -6.75
CA ASP A 389 -9.32 -21.69 -7.15
C ASP A 389 -10.52 -21.23 -7.99
N VAL A 390 -10.80 -21.94 -9.09
CA VAL A 390 -11.84 -21.60 -10.06
C VAL A 390 -13.18 -21.24 -9.37
N LEU A 391 -13.85 -20.23 -9.91
CA LEU A 391 -15.21 -19.88 -9.53
C LEU A 391 -16.19 -20.47 -10.54
N LYS A 392 -17.04 -21.40 -10.10
CA LYS A 392 -18.07 -22.04 -10.95
C LYS A 392 -19.44 -21.44 -10.66
N LEU A 393 -20.14 -21.06 -11.73
CA LEU A 393 -21.40 -20.31 -11.70
C LEU A 393 -22.41 -20.87 -12.71
N ASN A 394 -23.68 -20.51 -12.49
CA ASN A 394 -24.79 -20.69 -13.43
C ASN A 394 -25.69 -19.44 -13.36
N GLU A 395 -25.13 -18.31 -13.78
CA GLU A 395 -25.79 -17.01 -13.70
C GLU A 395 -26.23 -16.54 -15.09
N GLU A 396 -27.38 -15.89 -15.14
CA GLU A 396 -27.97 -15.34 -16.38
C GLU A 396 -27.74 -13.82 -16.53
N GLU A 397 -27.24 -13.16 -15.48
CA GLU A 397 -26.97 -11.73 -15.44
C GLU A 397 -25.52 -11.42 -15.03
N VAL A 398 -25.00 -10.28 -15.48
CA VAL A 398 -23.61 -9.83 -15.19
C VAL A 398 -23.39 -9.52 -13.71
N ASN A 399 -24.38 -8.90 -13.04
CA ASN A 399 -24.21 -8.42 -11.67
C ASN A 399 -23.98 -9.56 -10.65
N PRO A 400 -24.76 -10.66 -10.66
CA PRO A 400 -24.46 -11.83 -9.83
C PRO A 400 -23.05 -12.41 -10.05
N ILE A 401 -22.59 -12.48 -11.31
CA ILE A 401 -21.23 -12.94 -11.65
C ILE A 401 -20.19 -12.03 -11.01
N LYS A 402 -20.33 -10.71 -11.20
CA LYS A 402 -19.45 -9.70 -10.60
C LYS A 402 -19.37 -9.85 -9.09
N ASP A 403 -20.51 -9.96 -8.42
CA ASP A 403 -20.57 -10.04 -6.96
C ASP A 403 -19.90 -11.33 -6.44
N ALA A 404 -20.11 -12.46 -7.12
CA ALA A 404 -19.46 -13.72 -6.79
C ALA A 404 -17.93 -13.67 -6.97
N ILE A 405 -17.46 -13.01 -8.05
CA ILE A 405 -16.01 -12.76 -8.27
C ILE A 405 -15.45 -11.91 -7.15
N ILE A 406 -16.07 -10.77 -6.83
CA ILE A 406 -15.60 -9.85 -5.78
C ILE A 406 -15.52 -10.56 -4.43
N ASP A 407 -16.53 -11.33 -4.07
CA ASP A 407 -16.61 -12.08 -2.81
C ASP A 407 -15.54 -13.18 -2.72
N LYS A 408 -15.33 -13.93 -3.82
CA LYS A 408 -14.24 -14.92 -3.91
C LYS A 408 -12.86 -14.27 -3.76
N VAL A 409 -12.61 -13.16 -4.43
CA VAL A 409 -11.33 -12.43 -4.35
C VAL A 409 -11.12 -11.83 -2.96
N LYS A 410 -12.15 -11.22 -2.35
CA LYS A 410 -12.07 -10.69 -0.97
C LYS A 410 -11.67 -11.78 0.02
N ARG A 411 -12.27 -12.98 -0.07
CA ARG A 411 -11.87 -14.13 0.77
C ARG A 411 -10.43 -14.57 0.54
N TYR A 412 -9.95 -14.53 -0.70
CA TYR A 412 -8.56 -14.86 -1.02
C TYR A 412 -7.60 -13.85 -0.40
N VAL A 413 -7.82 -12.55 -0.64
CA VAL A 413 -6.98 -11.47 -0.09
C VAL A 413 -6.99 -11.45 1.44
N ALA A 414 -8.13 -11.75 2.07
CA ALA A 414 -8.26 -11.81 3.53
C ALA A 414 -7.38 -12.88 4.20
N LYS A 415 -6.87 -13.88 3.46
CA LYS A 415 -5.87 -14.84 3.96
C LYS A 415 -4.51 -14.18 4.24
N PHE A 416 -4.23 -13.08 3.53
CA PHE A 416 -2.99 -12.31 3.62
C PHE A 416 -3.16 -11.09 4.52
N SER A 417 -4.23 -10.32 4.28
CA SER A 417 -4.56 -9.16 5.10
C SER A 417 -6.07 -8.89 5.12
N ASN A 418 -6.66 -8.93 6.31
CA ASN A 418 -8.07 -8.56 6.52
C ASN A 418 -8.33 -7.04 6.48
N LYS A 419 -7.26 -6.22 6.42
CA LYS A 419 -7.35 -4.76 6.32
C LYS A 419 -7.36 -4.26 4.88
N ALA A 420 -7.06 -5.13 3.90
CA ALA A 420 -6.98 -4.73 2.51
C ALA A 420 -8.35 -4.34 1.92
N ILE A 421 -8.37 -3.24 1.18
CA ILE A 421 -9.56 -2.61 0.63
C ILE A 421 -9.52 -2.68 -0.91
N LEU A 422 -10.55 -3.28 -1.51
CA LEU A 422 -10.75 -3.28 -2.96
C LEU A 422 -10.90 -1.84 -3.48
N GLY A 423 -10.13 -1.50 -4.51
CA GLY A 423 -10.05 -0.15 -5.09
C GLY A 423 -9.01 0.77 -4.43
N ILE A 424 -8.40 0.36 -3.31
CA ILE A 424 -7.34 1.11 -2.62
C ILE A 424 -6.03 0.31 -2.56
N ASP A 425 -6.10 -0.96 -2.17
CA ASP A 425 -4.93 -1.85 -2.06
C ASP A 425 -4.79 -2.80 -3.24
N TYR A 426 -5.90 -3.14 -3.90
CA TYR A 426 -5.93 -4.03 -5.05
C TYR A 426 -7.15 -3.74 -5.94
N GLN A 427 -7.10 -4.19 -7.19
CA GLN A 427 -8.17 -4.05 -8.18
C GLN A 427 -8.39 -5.39 -8.90
N ILE A 428 -9.57 -5.56 -9.50
CA ILE A 428 -9.93 -6.77 -10.24
C ILE A 428 -10.24 -6.36 -11.68
N LYS A 429 -9.47 -6.88 -12.64
CA LYS A 429 -9.60 -6.50 -14.05
C LYS A 429 -9.92 -7.69 -14.95
N THR A 430 -10.76 -7.45 -15.93
CA THR A 430 -11.01 -8.38 -17.04
C THR A 430 -9.82 -8.38 -18.02
N PRO A 431 -9.73 -9.37 -18.93
CA PRO A 431 -8.64 -9.45 -19.92
C PRO A 431 -8.49 -8.21 -20.82
N ASP A 432 -9.58 -7.49 -21.07
CA ASP A 432 -9.60 -6.21 -21.81
C ASP A 432 -9.19 -5.00 -20.95
N GLY A 433 -8.80 -5.21 -19.68
CA GLY A 433 -8.24 -4.21 -18.77
C GLY A 433 -9.27 -3.43 -17.95
N LYS A 434 -10.57 -3.71 -18.10
CA LYS A 434 -11.64 -3.01 -17.35
C LYS A 434 -11.69 -3.44 -15.89
N ASP A 435 -11.77 -2.47 -14.98
CA ASP A 435 -12.01 -2.75 -13.56
C ASP A 435 -13.50 -3.09 -13.35
N ILE A 436 -13.79 -4.31 -12.92
CA ILE A 436 -15.16 -4.82 -12.76
C ILE A 436 -15.98 -4.07 -11.70
N THR A 437 -15.32 -3.33 -10.80
CA THR A 437 -16.00 -2.49 -9.81
C THR A 437 -16.61 -1.24 -10.46
N VAL A 438 -16.00 -0.75 -11.54
CA VAL A 438 -16.40 0.45 -12.29
C VAL A 438 -17.24 0.08 -13.50
N ASP A 439 -16.77 -0.85 -14.33
CA ASP A 439 -17.42 -1.33 -15.55
C ASP A 439 -17.33 -2.86 -15.63
N ALA A 440 -18.48 -3.52 -15.48
CA ALA A 440 -18.58 -4.98 -15.50
C ALA A 440 -18.86 -5.55 -16.89
N SER A 441 -18.97 -4.72 -17.94
CA SER A 441 -19.33 -5.21 -19.28
C SER A 441 -18.31 -6.20 -19.85
N GLY A 442 -17.06 -6.16 -19.38
CA GLY A 442 -16.03 -7.14 -19.73
C GLY A 442 -16.36 -8.58 -19.29
N LEU A 443 -17.38 -8.77 -18.45
CA LEU A 443 -17.88 -10.08 -18.00
C LEU A 443 -19.02 -10.65 -18.86
N GLU A 444 -19.61 -9.86 -19.76
CA GLU A 444 -20.69 -10.30 -20.66
C GLU A 444 -20.40 -11.58 -21.45
N PRO A 445 -19.15 -11.88 -21.89
CA PRO A 445 -18.85 -13.14 -22.56
C PRO A 445 -19.23 -14.38 -21.76
N LEU A 446 -19.27 -14.31 -20.42
CA LEU A 446 -19.67 -15.43 -19.56
C LEU A 446 -21.16 -15.78 -19.68
N LEU A 447 -22.00 -14.90 -20.23
CA LEU A 447 -23.44 -15.15 -20.40
C LEU A 447 -23.77 -15.99 -21.65
N ASN A 448 -22.79 -16.22 -22.53
CA ASN A 448 -22.97 -17.03 -23.73
C ASN A 448 -22.88 -18.55 -23.42
N ASN A 449 -23.47 -18.98 -22.31
CA ASN A 449 -23.27 -20.30 -21.69
C ASN A 449 -24.36 -21.34 -22.00
N LYS A 450 -25.25 -21.08 -22.97
CA LYS A 450 -26.40 -21.95 -23.27
C LYS A 450 -25.97 -23.33 -23.77
N ASP A 451 -25.06 -23.36 -24.74
CA ASP A 451 -24.65 -24.60 -25.40
C ASP A 451 -23.39 -25.20 -24.79
N ASN A 452 -22.47 -24.36 -24.30
CA ASN A 452 -21.20 -24.76 -23.73
C ASN A 452 -20.82 -23.84 -22.56
N PRO A 453 -20.12 -24.36 -21.53
CA PRO A 453 -19.59 -23.53 -20.47
C PRO A 453 -18.67 -22.44 -21.02
N GLN A 454 -18.79 -21.24 -20.49
CA GLN A 454 -17.93 -20.10 -20.82
C GLN A 454 -16.90 -19.87 -19.71
N PHE A 455 -15.72 -19.44 -20.12
CA PHE A 455 -14.59 -19.21 -19.23
C PHE A 455 -14.03 -17.80 -19.42
N LEU A 456 -13.65 -17.17 -18.32
CA LEU A 456 -12.98 -15.87 -18.32
C LEU A 456 -12.08 -15.77 -17.10
N THR A 457 -10.82 -15.41 -17.33
CA THR A 457 -9.84 -15.20 -16.26
C THR A 457 -9.73 -13.72 -15.95
N VAL A 458 -10.02 -13.33 -14.70
CA VAL A 458 -9.76 -11.97 -14.22
C VAL A 458 -8.41 -11.92 -13.53
N SER A 459 -7.72 -10.79 -13.65
CA SER A 459 -6.53 -10.49 -12.87
C SER A 459 -6.90 -9.77 -11.57
N VAL A 460 -6.19 -10.09 -10.50
CA VAL A 460 -6.26 -9.41 -9.21
C VAL A 460 -4.89 -8.78 -8.99
N SER A 461 -4.80 -7.47 -9.18
CA SER A 461 -3.52 -6.76 -9.12
C SER A 461 -3.49 -5.84 -7.91
N THR A 462 -2.42 -5.88 -7.13
CA THR A 462 -2.21 -4.89 -6.08
C THR A 462 -2.00 -3.51 -6.68
N LEU A 463 -2.57 -2.50 -6.05
CA LEU A 463 -2.36 -1.11 -6.46
C LEU A 463 -0.98 -0.65 -5.99
N VAL A 464 -0.32 0.16 -6.82
CA VAL A 464 1.06 0.61 -6.55
C VAL A 464 1.19 1.43 -5.27
N THR A 465 0.13 2.13 -4.88
CA THR A 465 -0.02 2.90 -3.63
C THR A 465 -0.32 2.02 -2.40
N SER A 466 -0.52 0.71 -2.57
CA SER A 466 -0.76 -0.21 -1.47
C SER A 466 0.44 -0.25 -0.52
N THR A 467 0.16 -0.08 0.76
CA THR A 467 1.14 -0.12 1.88
C THR A 467 1.18 -1.49 2.57
N ILE A 468 0.32 -2.43 2.16
CA ILE A 468 0.15 -3.73 2.84
C ILE A 468 0.18 -4.93 1.89
N LEU A 469 -0.11 -4.76 0.60
CA LEU A 469 -0.11 -5.84 -0.38
C LEU A 469 0.88 -5.58 -1.51
N ILE A 470 1.48 -6.65 -2.02
CA ILE A 470 2.23 -6.68 -3.28
C ILE A 470 1.84 -7.92 -4.10
N GLY A 471 2.22 -7.93 -5.38
CA GLY A 471 2.02 -9.10 -6.25
C GLY A 471 0.71 -9.09 -7.03
N ASN A 472 0.45 -10.19 -7.72
CA ASN A 472 -0.73 -10.37 -8.56
C ASN A 472 -1.26 -11.79 -8.47
N ALA A 473 -2.58 -11.93 -8.44
CA ALA A 473 -3.24 -13.21 -8.56
C ALA A 473 -4.14 -13.28 -9.80
N THR A 474 -4.56 -14.48 -10.17
CA THR A 474 -5.56 -14.69 -11.22
C THR A 474 -6.72 -15.53 -10.70
N LEU A 475 -7.93 -15.26 -11.18
CA LEU A 475 -9.12 -16.06 -10.89
C LEU A 475 -9.77 -16.47 -12.22
N SER A 476 -9.78 -17.77 -12.50
CA SER A 476 -10.60 -18.33 -13.56
C SER A 476 -12.06 -18.40 -13.11
N THR A 477 -12.96 -17.87 -13.94
CA THR A 477 -14.41 -17.94 -13.74
C THR A 477 -15.03 -18.76 -14.84
N ARG A 478 -15.86 -19.73 -14.47
CA ARG A 478 -16.61 -20.60 -15.36
C ARG A 478 -18.09 -20.40 -15.13
N ASN A 479 -18.85 -20.15 -16.20
CA ASN A 479 -20.31 -20.05 -16.14
C ASN A 479 -20.94 -21.10 -17.05
N SER A 480 -21.88 -21.89 -16.54
CA SER A 480 -22.47 -23.04 -17.23
C SER A 480 -23.95 -23.20 -16.90
N SER A 481 -24.79 -23.30 -17.93
CA SER A 481 -26.24 -23.46 -17.78
C SER A 481 -26.66 -24.76 -17.08
N ILE A 482 -25.79 -25.78 -17.10
CA ILE A 482 -26.03 -27.10 -16.50
C ILE A 482 -25.39 -27.27 -15.12
N TYR A 483 -24.56 -26.32 -14.69
CA TYR A 483 -23.99 -26.33 -13.34
C TYR A 483 -25.09 -26.09 -12.31
N ASN A 484 -25.14 -26.91 -11.27
CA ASN A 484 -26.09 -26.72 -10.18
C ASN A 484 -25.37 -26.79 -8.82
N PRO A 485 -25.16 -25.64 -8.16
CA PRO A 485 -24.42 -25.57 -6.89
C PRO A 485 -25.09 -26.35 -5.75
N GLU A 486 -26.41 -26.60 -5.80
CA GLU A 486 -27.11 -27.37 -4.78
C GLU A 486 -26.82 -28.88 -4.86
N THR A 487 -26.47 -29.35 -6.06
CA THR A 487 -26.22 -30.79 -6.33
C THR A 487 -24.75 -31.12 -6.51
N SER A 488 -23.88 -30.12 -6.68
CA SER A 488 -22.43 -30.35 -6.82
C SER A 488 -21.80 -30.89 -5.54
N TYR A 489 -20.82 -31.77 -5.70
CA TYR A 489 -20.04 -32.34 -4.60
C TYR A 489 -18.98 -31.35 -4.13
N TYR A 490 -19.07 -30.95 -2.87
CA TYR A 490 -18.08 -30.07 -2.24
C TYR A 490 -16.96 -30.92 -1.64
N LEU A 491 -15.81 -30.99 -2.31
CA LEU A 491 -14.68 -31.79 -1.82
C LEU A 491 -14.13 -31.26 -0.48
N SER A 492 -14.30 -29.97 -0.21
CA SER A 492 -13.95 -29.35 1.08
C SER A 492 -14.75 -29.86 2.28
N LYS A 493 -15.86 -30.57 2.06
CA LYS A 493 -16.61 -31.23 3.15
C LYS A 493 -15.96 -32.55 3.60
N ILE A 494 -15.08 -33.13 2.78
CA ILE A 494 -14.41 -34.39 3.10
C ILE A 494 -13.29 -34.11 4.09
N LYS A 495 -13.48 -34.59 5.32
CA LYS A 495 -12.47 -34.53 6.38
C LYS A 495 -11.59 -35.77 6.29
N PHE A 496 -10.53 -35.67 5.50
CA PHE A 496 -9.50 -36.71 5.48
C PHE A 496 -8.75 -36.73 6.81
N LYS A 497 -8.35 -37.93 7.23
CA LYS A 497 -7.46 -38.13 8.37
C LYS A 497 -6.01 -38.11 7.90
N ASP A 498 -5.13 -37.50 8.69
CA ASP A 498 -3.69 -37.66 8.53
C ASP A 498 -3.25 -39.08 8.92
N TYR A 499 -2.27 -39.61 8.19
CA TYR A 499 -1.79 -40.98 8.37
C TYR A 499 -0.33 -40.99 8.79
N THR A 500 -0.02 -41.79 9.82
CA THR A 500 1.36 -42.05 10.23
C THR A 500 1.56 -43.56 10.29
N TYR A 501 2.36 -44.07 9.35
CA TYR A 501 2.67 -45.49 9.24
C TYR A 501 4.13 -45.69 8.86
N ASN A 502 4.59 -46.91 9.06
CA ASN A 502 5.82 -47.41 8.47
C ASN A 502 5.53 -47.98 7.09
N PHE A 503 6.00 -47.32 6.05
CA PHE A 503 5.82 -47.74 4.66
C PHE A 503 7.00 -48.58 4.13
N ALA A 504 7.87 -49.07 5.02
CA ALA A 504 9.01 -49.90 4.63
C ALA A 504 8.58 -51.12 3.80
N GLY A 505 9.21 -51.29 2.65
CA GLY A 505 8.94 -52.39 1.72
C GLY A 505 7.79 -52.15 0.73
N GLN A 506 7.08 -51.01 0.79
CA GLN A 506 6.14 -50.64 -0.26
C GLN A 506 6.86 -50.14 -1.52
N THR A 507 6.28 -50.43 -2.68
CA THR A 507 6.68 -49.81 -3.96
C THR A 507 5.88 -48.53 -4.23
N PRO A 508 6.39 -47.62 -5.09
CA PRO A 508 5.62 -46.47 -5.57
C PRO A 508 4.23 -46.84 -6.14
N GLU A 509 4.14 -47.96 -6.86
CA GLU A 509 2.87 -48.47 -7.41
C GLU A 509 1.88 -48.85 -6.30
N GLN A 510 2.34 -49.58 -5.28
CA GLN A 510 1.50 -49.98 -4.14
C GLN A 510 1.00 -48.77 -3.34
N LEU A 511 1.86 -47.77 -3.13
CA LEU A 511 1.47 -46.54 -2.43
C LEU A 511 0.46 -45.74 -3.26
N ARG A 512 0.65 -45.64 -4.58
CA ARG A 512 -0.30 -44.99 -5.48
C ARG A 512 -1.68 -45.64 -5.43
N ASP A 513 -1.73 -46.97 -5.56
CA ASP A 513 -2.98 -47.73 -5.46
C ASP A 513 -3.64 -47.57 -4.09
N TRP A 514 -2.84 -47.52 -3.03
CA TRP A 514 -3.33 -47.24 -1.69
C TRP A 514 -3.99 -45.87 -1.59
N LEU A 515 -3.37 -44.81 -2.12
CA LEU A 515 -3.92 -43.46 -2.15
C LEU A 515 -5.24 -43.38 -2.92
N LEU A 516 -5.29 -44.02 -4.10
CA LEU A 516 -6.48 -44.08 -4.94
C LEU A 516 -7.64 -44.78 -4.23
N ARG A 517 -7.38 -45.95 -3.62
CA ARG A 517 -8.39 -46.71 -2.86
C ARG A 517 -8.84 -45.97 -1.60
N ASN A 518 -7.92 -45.28 -0.92
CA ASN A 518 -8.25 -44.48 0.26
C ASN A 518 -9.25 -43.37 -0.14
N ASN A 519 -8.95 -42.62 -1.20
CA ASN A 519 -9.83 -41.56 -1.68
C ASN A 519 -11.21 -42.08 -2.08
N ASP A 520 -11.27 -43.18 -2.85
CA ASP A 520 -12.52 -43.81 -3.26
C ASP A 520 -13.37 -44.25 -2.05
N ASN A 521 -12.75 -44.77 -1.00
CA ASN A 521 -13.46 -45.14 0.22
C ASN A 521 -14.03 -43.92 0.96
N TYR A 522 -13.32 -42.79 1.03
CA TYR A 522 -13.88 -41.54 1.55
C TYR A 522 -15.05 -41.05 0.69
N PHE A 523 -14.92 -41.09 -0.63
CA PHE A 523 -16.00 -40.65 -1.52
C PHE A 523 -17.27 -41.49 -1.32
N LYS A 524 -17.13 -42.82 -1.22
CA LYS A 524 -18.25 -43.72 -0.88
C LYS A 524 -18.90 -43.39 0.46
N GLN A 525 -18.09 -43.12 1.49
CA GLN A 525 -18.55 -42.79 2.82
C GLN A 525 -19.35 -41.47 2.87
N TYR A 526 -18.91 -40.47 2.12
CA TYR A 526 -19.58 -39.17 2.00
C TYR A 526 -20.70 -39.16 0.93
N GLY A 527 -20.93 -40.28 0.25
CA GLY A 527 -21.99 -40.44 -0.74
C GLY A 527 -21.68 -39.89 -2.14
N TYR A 528 -20.40 -39.64 -2.45
CA TYR A 528 -19.94 -39.02 -3.71
C TYR A 528 -19.73 -40.10 -4.78
N LYS A 529 -20.83 -40.61 -5.36
CA LYS A 529 -20.83 -41.85 -6.15
C LYS A 529 -20.54 -41.68 -7.65
N SER A 530 -20.53 -40.46 -8.16
CA SER A 530 -20.50 -40.18 -9.59
C SER A 530 -19.28 -39.35 -10.05
N LEU A 531 -18.25 -39.25 -9.21
CA LEU A 531 -17.03 -38.53 -9.55
C LEU A 531 -16.01 -39.47 -10.21
N VAL A 532 -15.48 -39.05 -11.37
CA VAL A 532 -14.46 -39.78 -12.13
C VAL A 532 -13.09 -39.10 -11.99
N LEU A 533 -12.06 -39.88 -11.68
CA LEU A 533 -10.69 -39.40 -11.54
C LEU A 533 -10.16 -38.87 -12.88
N ASN A 534 -9.46 -37.73 -12.85
CA ASN A 534 -8.94 -36.99 -14.01
C ASN A 534 -10.04 -36.53 -14.99
N THR A 535 -11.27 -36.42 -14.52
CA THR A 535 -12.40 -35.85 -15.26
C THR A 535 -13.18 -34.89 -14.37
N ASP A 536 -13.53 -35.33 -13.16
CA ASP A 536 -14.25 -34.50 -12.18
C ASP A 536 -13.38 -34.09 -10.99
N TYR A 537 -12.35 -34.87 -10.69
CA TYR A 537 -11.42 -34.59 -9.61
C TYR A 537 -10.03 -35.14 -9.91
N GLY A 538 -9.00 -34.61 -9.25
CA GLY A 538 -7.64 -35.13 -9.30
C GLY A 538 -7.03 -35.31 -7.90
N ILE A 539 -5.90 -36.01 -7.85
CA ILE A 539 -5.10 -36.25 -6.64
C ILE A 539 -3.63 -35.94 -6.95
N THR A 540 -2.96 -35.17 -6.09
CA THR A 540 -1.58 -34.74 -6.29
C THR A 540 -0.83 -34.72 -4.95
N GLY A 541 0.46 -35.05 -4.94
CA GLY A 541 1.31 -35.01 -3.75
C GLY A 541 2.08 -33.69 -3.55
N ASN A 542 1.82 -32.67 -4.36
CA ASN A 542 2.52 -31.39 -4.30
C ASN A 542 1.53 -30.23 -4.34
N LYS A 543 1.27 -29.70 -5.54
CA LYS A 543 0.37 -28.58 -5.80
C LYS A 543 -0.67 -29.00 -6.83
N ILE A 544 -1.82 -28.31 -6.83
CA ILE A 544 -2.83 -28.48 -7.87
C ILE A 544 -2.19 -28.13 -9.23
N PRO A 545 -2.25 -29.01 -10.23
CA PRO A 545 -1.79 -28.72 -11.58
C PRO A 545 -2.59 -27.57 -12.20
N ILE A 546 -1.92 -26.73 -12.98
CA ILE A 546 -2.57 -25.65 -13.71
C ILE A 546 -3.50 -26.26 -14.77
N SER A 547 -4.71 -25.73 -14.92
CA SER A 547 -5.63 -26.10 -15.99
C SER A 547 -5.04 -25.79 -17.36
N ASP A 548 -5.23 -26.70 -18.32
CA ASP A 548 -4.91 -26.42 -19.72
C ASP A 548 -5.78 -25.24 -20.22
N PRO A 549 -5.19 -24.22 -20.86
CA PRO A 549 -5.92 -23.00 -21.23
C PRO A 549 -6.96 -23.20 -22.34
N ASN A 550 -6.89 -24.29 -23.10
CA ASN A 550 -7.80 -24.59 -24.20
C ASN A 550 -8.94 -25.52 -23.78
N THR A 551 -8.61 -26.53 -22.97
CA THR A 551 -9.57 -27.56 -22.54
C THR A 551 -10.17 -27.26 -21.17
N HIS A 552 -9.52 -26.38 -20.40
CA HIS A 552 -9.86 -26.02 -19.01
C HIS A 552 -9.83 -27.18 -18.01
N HIS A 553 -9.45 -28.38 -18.43
CA HIS A 553 -9.18 -29.50 -17.54
C HIS A 553 -7.84 -29.32 -16.86
N ASN A 554 -7.76 -29.71 -15.60
CA ASN A 554 -6.46 -29.85 -14.95
C ASN A 554 -5.74 -31.04 -15.57
N THR A 555 -4.43 -30.92 -15.77
CA THR A 555 -3.65 -32.10 -16.09
C THR A 555 -3.70 -33.09 -14.92
N PRO A 556 -3.51 -34.40 -15.18
CA PRO A 556 -3.46 -35.39 -14.10
C PRO A 556 -2.46 -34.97 -13.01
N GLY A 557 -2.88 -35.09 -11.75
CA GLY A 557 -2.08 -34.71 -10.59
C GLY A 557 -0.78 -35.53 -10.46
N ASP A 558 0.23 -34.93 -9.82
CA ASP A 558 1.54 -35.56 -9.67
C ASP A 558 1.52 -36.60 -8.54
N LEU A 559 1.49 -37.87 -8.94
CA LEU A 559 1.78 -39.05 -8.13
C LEU A 559 2.87 -39.89 -8.81
N SER A 560 3.92 -39.22 -9.31
CA SER A 560 5.02 -39.83 -10.05
C SER A 560 5.82 -40.83 -9.21
N ASP A 561 6.46 -41.81 -9.88
CA ASP A 561 7.35 -42.76 -9.20
C ASP A 561 8.50 -42.05 -8.47
N GLU A 562 8.99 -40.93 -9.00
CA GLU A 562 10.03 -40.11 -8.36
C GLU A 562 9.56 -39.54 -7.01
N LEU A 563 8.40 -38.87 -7.00
CA LEU A 563 7.81 -38.30 -5.79
C LEU A 563 7.57 -39.36 -4.71
N LEU A 564 6.95 -40.47 -5.11
CA LEU A 564 6.61 -41.56 -4.18
C LEU A 564 7.85 -42.32 -3.71
N THR A 565 8.86 -42.51 -4.56
CA THR A 565 10.15 -43.11 -4.15
C THR A 565 10.85 -42.24 -3.12
N ASN A 566 10.83 -40.91 -3.30
CA ASN A 566 11.41 -39.98 -2.33
C ASN A 566 10.71 -40.06 -0.97
N PHE A 567 9.38 -40.14 -0.96
CA PHE A 567 8.60 -40.29 0.27
C PHE A 567 8.86 -41.64 0.97
N LEU A 568 9.01 -42.72 0.21
CA LEU A 568 9.27 -44.07 0.70
C LEU A 568 10.72 -44.31 1.16
N ASP A 569 11.62 -43.34 0.96
CA ASP A 569 13.01 -43.44 1.37
C ASP A 569 13.17 -43.43 2.89
N ASN A 570 13.50 -44.59 3.45
CA ASN A 570 13.70 -44.82 4.89
C ASN A 570 15.12 -44.47 5.37
N SER A 571 15.95 -43.80 4.56
CA SER A 571 17.23 -43.26 5.05
C SER A 571 17.06 -42.12 6.07
N VAL A 572 15.86 -41.52 6.11
CA VAL A 572 15.45 -40.50 7.06
C VAL A 572 14.36 -41.09 7.97
N GLU A 573 14.44 -40.80 9.28
CA GLU A 573 13.54 -41.40 10.29
C GLU A 573 12.06 -41.10 10.01
N ILE A 574 11.76 -39.84 9.62
CA ILE A 574 10.41 -39.34 9.34
C ILE A 574 10.41 -38.55 8.03
N ARG A 575 9.50 -38.90 7.12
CA ARG A 575 9.18 -38.12 5.90
C ARG A 575 7.70 -37.80 5.86
N THR A 576 7.34 -36.66 5.28
CA THR A 576 5.93 -36.24 5.10
C THR A 576 5.63 -35.93 3.65
N LEU A 577 4.38 -36.19 3.25
CA LEU A 577 3.84 -35.87 1.94
C LEU A 577 2.42 -35.34 2.10
N THR A 578 2.16 -34.14 1.60
CA THR A 578 0.80 -33.57 1.59
C THR A 578 0.08 -34.04 0.34
N ILE A 579 -1.03 -34.74 0.51
CA ILE A 579 -1.90 -35.14 -0.59
C ILE A 579 -3.06 -34.17 -0.69
N ILE A 580 -3.29 -33.64 -1.89
CA ILE A 580 -4.38 -32.74 -2.20
C ILE A 580 -5.34 -33.46 -3.15
N VAL A 581 -6.63 -33.45 -2.79
CA VAL A 581 -7.73 -33.91 -3.62
C VAL A 581 -8.52 -32.69 -4.07
N TYR A 582 -8.53 -32.43 -5.37
CA TYR A 582 -9.07 -31.18 -5.94
C TYR A 582 -10.12 -31.47 -7.01
N ALA A 583 -11.09 -30.58 -7.16
CA ALA A 583 -12.07 -30.67 -8.23
C ALA A 583 -11.44 -30.20 -9.54
N ASP A 584 -11.73 -30.90 -10.64
CA ASP A 584 -11.28 -30.47 -11.97
C ASP A 584 -11.94 -29.14 -12.35
N ASP A 585 -11.21 -28.23 -12.96
CA ASP A 585 -11.69 -26.87 -13.23
C ASP A 585 -12.83 -26.85 -14.26
N ALA A 586 -12.91 -27.83 -15.15
CA ALA A 586 -13.94 -27.91 -16.20
C ALA A 586 -15.20 -28.68 -15.80
N THR A 587 -15.21 -29.47 -14.72
CA THR A 587 -16.39 -30.28 -14.34
C THR A 587 -17.54 -29.44 -13.77
N ASP A 588 -18.78 -29.87 -14.00
CA ASP A 588 -19.99 -29.37 -13.33
C ASP A 588 -20.30 -30.12 -12.01
N LEU A 589 -19.65 -31.26 -11.76
CA LEU A 589 -20.03 -32.18 -10.68
C LEU A 589 -19.35 -31.88 -9.34
N ALA A 590 -18.14 -31.31 -9.33
CA ALA A 590 -17.37 -31.09 -8.11
C ALA A 590 -16.84 -29.66 -7.98
N VAL A 591 -16.65 -29.22 -6.72
CA VAL A 591 -16.04 -27.94 -6.37
C VAL A 591 -15.14 -28.04 -5.14
N GLY A 592 -14.15 -27.16 -5.09
CA GLY A 592 -13.23 -27.04 -3.96
C GLY A 592 -12.18 -28.14 -3.91
N GLN A 593 -11.53 -28.24 -2.75
CA GLN A 593 -10.43 -29.16 -2.49
C GLN A 593 -10.41 -29.57 -1.01
N SER A 594 -9.72 -30.67 -0.71
CA SER A 594 -9.30 -31.04 0.64
C SER A 594 -7.90 -31.65 0.60
N GLN A 595 -7.25 -31.71 1.74
CA GLN A 595 -5.88 -32.24 1.85
C GLN A 595 -5.71 -33.09 3.11
N PHE A 596 -4.69 -33.94 3.12
CA PHE A 596 -4.22 -34.67 4.28
C PHE A 596 -2.73 -34.95 4.18
N ILE A 597 -2.10 -35.23 5.32
CA ILE A 597 -0.68 -35.50 5.43
C ILE A 597 -0.46 -37.01 5.60
N LEU A 598 0.37 -37.60 4.73
CA LEU A 598 1.00 -38.88 4.99
C LEU A 598 2.35 -38.66 5.66
N THR A 599 2.62 -39.46 6.68
CA THR A 599 3.91 -39.51 7.37
C THR A 599 4.46 -40.92 7.29
N ASN A 600 5.61 -41.08 6.64
CA ASN A 600 6.40 -42.30 6.67
C ASN A 600 7.34 -42.23 7.87
N ASP A 601 7.01 -42.99 8.91
CA ASP A 601 7.81 -43.13 10.12
C ASP A 601 8.41 -44.54 10.13
N SER A 602 9.69 -44.62 9.80
CA SER A 602 10.43 -45.89 9.71
C SER A 602 10.56 -46.60 11.06
N GLY A 603 10.39 -45.89 12.18
CA GLY A 603 10.39 -46.42 13.54
C GLY A 603 9.01 -46.87 14.04
N SER A 604 7.94 -46.55 13.32
CA SER A 604 6.57 -46.92 13.71
C SER A 604 6.32 -48.43 13.57
N THR A 605 5.58 -49.00 14.52
CA THR A 605 5.07 -50.37 14.44
C THR A 605 3.75 -50.48 13.66
N LEU A 606 3.15 -49.34 13.29
CA LEU A 606 1.88 -49.29 12.56
C LEU A 606 2.19 -49.36 11.06
N VAL A 607 1.69 -50.38 10.38
CA VAL A 607 1.77 -50.52 8.91
C VAL A 607 0.46 -50.05 8.26
N PRO A 608 0.50 -49.52 7.02
CA PRO A 608 -0.70 -49.05 6.34
C PRO A 608 -1.69 -50.20 6.08
N PRO A 609 -2.98 -50.05 6.44
CA PRO A 609 -3.99 -51.10 6.23
C PRO A 609 -4.36 -51.24 4.74
N ASP A 610 -4.63 -52.47 4.28
CA ASP A 610 -5.11 -52.76 2.92
C ASP A 610 -6.40 -53.62 2.95
N PRO A 611 -7.56 -53.14 2.43
CA PRO A 611 -7.76 -51.80 1.88
C PRO A 611 -7.72 -50.71 2.97
N PRO A 612 -7.35 -49.47 2.63
CA PRO A 612 -7.47 -48.33 3.54
C PRO A 612 -8.91 -48.14 4.00
N VAL A 613 -9.16 -48.02 5.30
CA VAL A 613 -10.52 -47.84 5.83
C VAL A 613 -10.65 -46.44 6.43
N PRO A 614 -11.52 -45.58 5.88
CA PRO A 614 -11.86 -44.30 6.48
C PRO A 614 -12.47 -44.51 7.87
N PRO A 615 -12.10 -43.73 8.89
CA PRO A 615 -12.79 -43.75 10.19
C PRO A 615 -14.26 -43.33 10.02
N ASN A 616 -15.17 -43.90 10.81
CA ASN A 616 -16.61 -43.60 10.77
C ASN A 616 -16.86 -42.10 11.06
N PRO A 617 -17.71 -41.35 10.32
CA PRO A 617 -17.89 -39.91 10.53
C PRO A 617 -18.59 -39.58 11.85
N LEU A 618 -19.19 -40.61 12.47
CA LEU A 618 -19.88 -40.55 13.76
C LEU A 618 -19.01 -41.07 14.92
N ASP A 619 -17.81 -41.60 14.64
CA ASP A 619 -16.86 -41.92 15.72
C ASP A 619 -16.20 -40.62 16.18
N PRO A 620 -16.33 -40.23 17.46
CA PRO A 620 -15.54 -39.14 18.00
C PRO A 620 -14.07 -39.51 17.86
N ASP A 621 -13.27 -38.59 17.34
CA ASP A 621 -11.83 -38.73 17.15
C ASP A 621 -11.14 -39.17 18.46
N ILE A 622 -10.87 -40.48 18.58
CA ILE A 622 -10.36 -41.10 19.81
C ILE A 622 -8.94 -40.59 20.13
N ASN A 623 -8.25 -39.93 19.19
CA ASN A 623 -6.89 -39.45 19.39
C ASN A 623 -6.75 -38.01 19.92
N PHE A 624 -7.85 -37.28 20.17
CA PHE A 624 -7.79 -35.98 20.86
C PHE A 624 -8.20 -36.02 22.33
N GLN A 625 -8.77 -37.13 22.83
CA GLN A 625 -9.31 -37.19 24.19
C GLN A 625 -8.28 -37.51 25.30
N HIS A 626 -7.04 -37.88 24.99
CA HIS A 626 -6.05 -38.23 26.02
C HIS A 626 -5.02 -37.14 26.36
N LYS A 627 -4.92 -36.05 25.59
CA LYS A 627 -4.10 -34.88 26.00
C LYS A 627 -4.91 -33.79 26.71
N TYR A 628 -6.19 -33.62 26.40
CA TYR A 628 -7.03 -32.59 27.04
C TYR A 628 -7.56 -33.00 28.43
N LEU A 629 -7.76 -34.30 28.71
CA LEU A 629 -8.24 -34.75 30.03
C LEU A 629 -7.17 -34.68 31.13
N LEU A 630 -5.87 -34.79 30.78
CA LEU A 630 -4.77 -34.71 31.76
C LEU A 630 -4.55 -33.28 32.29
N TRP A 631 -4.91 -32.24 31.53
CA TRP A 631 -4.83 -30.84 31.98
C TRP A 631 -6.13 -30.33 32.64
N LEU A 632 -7.26 -31.01 32.43
CA LEU A 632 -8.52 -30.73 33.13
C LEU A 632 -8.61 -31.38 34.51
N LEU A 633 -7.83 -32.44 34.78
CA LEU A 633 -7.79 -33.08 36.12
C LEU A 633 -7.39 -32.09 37.24
N PRO A 634 -6.36 -31.24 37.09
CA PRO A 634 -6.08 -30.17 38.06
C PRO A 634 -7.19 -29.11 38.12
N VAL A 635 -7.81 -28.76 36.99
CA VAL A 635 -8.82 -27.68 36.91
C VAL A 635 -10.19 -28.09 37.48
N ILE A 636 -10.51 -29.38 37.48
CA ILE A 636 -11.75 -29.93 38.08
C ILE A 636 -11.53 -30.36 39.55
N LEU A 637 -10.32 -30.82 39.93
CA LEU A 637 -10.02 -31.17 41.32
C LEU A 637 -9.72 -29.95 42.22
N CYS A 638 -9.11 -28.88 41.69
CA CYS A 638 -8.79 -27.67 42.48
C CYS A 638 -10.04 -26.94 43.04
N PRO A 639 -11.16 -26.78 42.30
CA PRO A 639 -12.38 -26.20 42.85
C PRO A 639 -13.05 -27.11 43.89
N MET A 640 -12.98 -28.44 43.74
CA MET A 640 -13.58 -29.39 44.69
C MET A 640 -12.84 -29.42 46.02
N ILE A 641 -11.50 -29.32 46.01
CA ILE A 641 -10.70 -29.16 47.23
C ILE A 641 -10.91 -27.77 47.85
N GLY A 642 -11.05 -26.72 47.03
CA GLY A 642 -11.36 -25.35 47.49
C GLY A 642 -12.73 -25.21 48.15
N ILE A 643 -13.77 -25.85 47.61
CA ILE A 643 -15.11 -25.89 48.20
C ILE A 643 -15.11 -26.73 49.49
N GLY A 644 -14.36 -27.84 49.53
CA GLY A 644 -14.18 -28.64 50.75
C GLY A 644 -13.51 -27.86 51.89
N ILE A 645 -12.44 -27.12 51.59
CA ILE A 645 -11.73 -26.28 52.57
C ILE A 645 -12.62 -25.09 53.01
N GLY A 646 -13.36 -24.47 52.09
CA GLY A 646 -14.29 -23.38 52.39
C GLY A 646 -15.45 -23.80 53.30
N VAL A 647 -16.03 -24.97 53.08
CA VAL A 647 -17.11 -25.52 53.92
C VAL A 647 -16.59 -25.91 55.31
N ILE A 648 -15.41 -26.53 55.40
CA ILE A 648 -14.79 -26.87 56.70
C ILE A 648 -14.44 -25.59 57.48
N TRP A 649 -13.90 -24.55 56.82
CA TRP A 649 -13.61 -23.27 57.47
C TRP A 649 -14.88 -22.54 57.93
N PHE A 650 -15.97 -22.59 57.16
CA PHE A 650 -17.25 -22.00 57.54
C PHE A 650 -17.89 -22.72 58.74
N ILE A 651 -17.80 -24.05 58.82
CA ILE A 651 -18.29 -24.85 59.96
C ILE A 651 -17.45 -24.56 61.23
N ILE A 652 -16.12 -24.45 61.11
CA ILE A 652 -15.24 -24.09 62.23
C ILE A 652 -15.51 -22.67 62.73
N ARG A 653 -15.79 -21.72 61.82
CA ARG A 653 -16.10 -20.32 62.18
C ARG A 653 -17.48 -20.18 62.85
N LYS A 654 -18.45 -21.02 62.49
CA LYS A 654 -19.77 -21.07 63.17
C LYS A 654 -19.68 -21.66 64.57
N LYS A 655 -18.80 -22.65 64.81
CA LYS A 655 -18.56 -23.22 66.15
C LYS A 655 -17.82 -22.27 67.11
N LYS A 656 -17.01 -21.33 66.62
CA LYS A 656 -16.35 -20.30 67.46
C LYS A 656 -17.23 -19.09 67.82
N ARG A 657 -18.46 -19.00 67.30
CA ARG A 657 -19.46 -17.97 67.71
C ARG A 657 -20.53 -18.49 68.67
N ILE A 658 -20.40 -19.74 69.13
CA ILE A 658 -21.17 -20.29 70.25
C ILE A 658 -20.17 -20.85 71.26
N LYS A 659 -19.50 -19.93 71.94
CA LYS A 659 -19.09 -20.01 73.34
C LYS A 659 -18.63 -18.63 73.79
#